data_AF-A0A556TSM3-F1
#
_entry.id   AF-A0A556TSM3-F1
#
_cell.length_a   1.000
_cell.length_b   1.000
_cell.length_c   1.000
_cell.angle_alpha   90.00
_cell.angle_beta   90.00
_cell.angle_gamma   90.00
#
_symmetry.space_group_name_H-M   'P 1'
#
loop_
_entity.id
_entity.type
_entity.pdbx_description
1 polymer ?
#
loop_
_entity_poly.entity_id
_entity_poly.type
_entity_poly.pdbx_seq_one_letter_code
_entity_poly.pdbx_strand_id
1 'polypeptide(L)'
;MLNHHFRRNPDLQEELQIQAAVAAGDVYTVRKMLEQGYSPKIRDANGWTLLHFSAAKGKERCVRVFLEHGADPTVKDFIGGFTALHYAAMHGRARIARLMLESEHRGDIINAKSNDGWTPLHVAAHYGRDSFVRLLLEFHADVDPLSDKGTTPLQLAIIRERSSCVRLLLDHHANIDVQNGFLLRYAVIKGNHAYCRMFLQRGADTNLGRVEDGQTPLHLSALRDDVLCAQLLYAYGADTNTRNYEGQTPAAVSASMSRSSRPCLDFLQEVTRQPRTLQDLCRIKIRQCIGLQSLKFLEDLPIAKFLAITVARSVKGRLSYFNPATGVKLCDVQEADKADVDKAVEAARAALKQGSAWRRMDASSRGRLLNTLADLLERERSLLATMETMDTGKPFLQSFFVDLEGSIRTLRYYAGWTDKIHGKTMPVDDNFMCFTKHEPVGVCGAIIPWNFPLLMFTWKIAPALCCGNTVVIKPAEETPLTALHVGALIKEAGFPPGVVNIVPGFGPTAGAAIASHMDIDKVAFTGSTQVGQLIKEAAAKSNLKRVTLELGGKNPCIVFADSDLQLAVEEAQKGAFYNQGQCCTAASRVYVEECVYDEFVRLSVESAKRIVTGDPMDPRTTHGPQISQQQVDHIMELVESGNHEGAKLECGGSGMKDKTLFIQPTIFSDVKDHMRLAKEEIFGPVQCILKFKSQEEVIDRANSTRYGLAAAVFTRSVDRALSVSSALEAGTVWVNCYNALHAQSPFGGYKMSGNGRELGEYALAEYTEVKAVTIKLSEQLKI
;
A
#
# COMPACT_ATOMS: atom_id res chain seq x y z
N MET A 1 26.36 10.59 -73.85
CA MET A 1 25.04 10.05 -74.24
C MET A 1 24.14 9.63 -73.07
N LEU A 2 24.59 9.64 -71.80
CA LEU A 2 23.70 9.42 -70.64
C LEU A 2 22.81 10.64 -70.28
N ASN A 3 23.25 11.88 -70.53
CA ASN A 3 22.45 13.09 -70.28
C ASN A 3 21.29 13.33 -71.27
N HIS A 4 21.23 12.59 -72.38
CA HIS A 4 20.18 12.79 -73.40
C HIS A 4 18.96 11.88 -73.21
N HIS A 5 19.09 10.79 -72.45
CA HIS A 5 18.00 9.88 -72.11
C HIS A 5 17.12 10.38 -70.94
N PHE A 6 17.64 11.23 -70.05
CA PHE A 6 16.88 11.82 -68.95
C PHE A 6 15.87 12.90 -69.39
N ARG A 7 16.05 13.53 -70.56
CA ARG A 7 15.20 14.64 -71.05
C ARG A 7 13.89 14.20 -71.73
N ARG A 8 13.59 12.90 -71.81
CA ARG A 8 12.42 12.38 -72.55
C ARG A 8 11.41 11.60 -71.70
N ASN A 9 11.58 11.56 -70.37
CA ASN A 9 10.61 10.95 -69.48
C ASN A 9 10.02 12.04 -68.54
N PRO A 10 8.84 12.61 -68.87
CA PRO A 10 8.21 13.68 -68.11
C PRO A 10 8.03 13.31 -66.63
N ASP A 11 7.64 12.06 -66.37
CA ASP A 11 7.39 11.53 -65.02
C ASP A 11 8.65 11.54 -64.15
N LEU A 12 9.82 11.24 -64.74
CA LEU A 12 11.10 11.21 -64.03
C LEU A 12 11.58 12.64 -63.69
N GLN A 13 11.23 13.61 -64.54
CA GLN A 13 11.57 15.02 -64.33
C GLN A 13 10.70 15.64 -63.22
N GLU A 14 9.41 15.29 -63.17
CA GLU A 14 8.52 15.67 -62.06
C GLU A 14 8.95 15.03 -60.72
N GLU A 15 9.36 13.76 -60.73
CA GLU A 15 9.88 13.08 -59.54
C GLU A 15 11.16 13.76 -58.99
N LEU A 16 12.13 14.06 -59.86
CA LEU A 16 13.34 14.78 -59.49
C LEU A 16 13.04 16.19 -58.95
N GLN A 17 12.05 16.88 -59.54
CA GLN A 17 11.64 18.22 -59.14
C GLN A 17 11.00 18.22 -57.74
N ILE A 18 10.07 17.30 -57.45
CA ILE A 18 9.44 17.24 -56.14
C ILE A 18 10.43 16.76 -55.06
N GLN A 19 11.32 15.81 -55.38
CA GLN A 19 12.38 15.38 -54.44
C GLN A 19 13.35 16.52 -54.11
N ALA A 20 13.74 17.33 -55.10
CA ALA A 20 14.55 18.53 -54.88
C ALA A 20 13.82 19.58 -54.04
N ALA A 21 12.52 19.80 -54.28
CA ALA A 21 11.69 20.71 -53.48
C ALA A 21 11.58 20.24 -52.02
N VAL A 22 11.37 18.93 -51.77
CA VAL A 22 11.39 18.35 -50.42
C VAL A 22 12.77 18.48 -49.78
N ALA A 23 13.85 18.21 -50.52
CA ALA A 23 15.21 18.36 -50.00
C ALA A 23 15.52 19.81 -49.59
N ALA A 24 15.02 20.79 -50.34
CA ALA A 24 15.09 22.21 -50.00
C ALA A 24 14.15 22.60 -48.85
N GLY A 25 13.07 21.84 -48.62
CA GLY A 25 12.00 22.20 -47.69
C GLY A 25 11.04 23.25 -48.26
N ASP A 26 10.96 23.35 -49.59
CA ASP A 26 10.06 24.27 -50.30
C ASP A 26 8.63 23.72 -50.28
N VAL A 27 7.92 24.06 -49.21
CA VAL A 27 6.52 23.64 -48.99
C VAL A 27 5.58 24.20 -50.05
N TYR A 28 5.88 25.37 -50.61
CA TYR A 28 5.03 26.00 -51.63
C TYR A 28 5.04 25.18 -52.91
N THR A 29 6.23 24.84 -53.42
CA THR A 29 6.36 24.00 -54.61
C THR A 29 5.79 22.60 -54.37
N VAL A 30 6.03 22.00 -53.20
CA VAL A 30 5.46 20.68 -52.85
C VAL A 30 3.93 20.71 -52.85
N ARG A 31 3.29 21.71 -52.22
CA ARG A 31 1.83 21.85 -52.18
C ARG A 31 1.25 22.05 -53.58
N LYS A 32 1.86 22.94 -54.36
CA LYS A 32 1.43 23.21 -55.74
C LYS A 32 1.47 21.96 -56.61
N MET A 33 2.52 21.15 -56.52
CA MET A 33 2.63 19.91 -57.30
C MET A 33 1.56 18.87 -56.91
N LEU A 34 1.24 18.75 -55.62
CA LEU A 34 0.16 17.86 -55.15
C LEU A 34 -1.23 18.33 -55.62
N GLU A 35 -1.50 19.64 -55.56
CA GLU A 35 -2.73 20.25 -56.08
C GLU A 35 -2.86 20.09 -57.61
N GLN A 36 -1.74 20.02 -58.32
CA GLN A 36 -1.68 19.77 -59.76
C GLN A 36 -1.79 18.28 -60.14
N GLY A 37 -2.06 17.40 -59.17
CA GLY A 37 -2.36 15.98 -59.41
C GLY A 37 -1.18 15.03 -59.21
N TYR A 38 -0.02 15.50 -58.74
CA TYR A 38 1.09 14.62 -58.39
C TYR A 38 0.68 13.69 -57.23
N SER A 39 0.82 12.38 -57.41
CA SER A 39 0.42 11.41 -56.39
C SER A 39 1.50 11.25 -55.31
N PRO A 40 1.19 11.48 -54.01
CA PRO A 40 2.15 11.25 -52.94
C PRO A 40 2.43 9.76 -52.67
N LYS A 41 1.77 8.86 -53.41
CA LYS A 41 1.88 7.39 -53.28
C LYS A 41 2.98 6.79 -54.17
N ILE A 42 3.62 7.59 -55.02
CA ILE A 42 4.71 7.14 -55.90
C ILE A 42 5.89 6.62 -55.07
N ARG A 43 6.53 5.55 -55.55
CA ARG A 43 7.67 4.90 -54.91
C ARG A 43 8.87 4.88 -55.87
N ASP A 44 10.05 5.15 -55.34
CA ASP A 44 11.31 5.01 -56.09
C ASP A 44 11.74 3.54 -56.22
N ALA A 45 12.90 3.30 -56.84
CA ALA A 45 13.47 1.95 -57.04
C ALA A 45 13.74 1.18 -55.74
N ASN A 46 13.86 1.87 -54.60
CA ASN A 46 14.06 1.27 -53.28
C ASN A 46 12.75 1.13 -52.50
N GLY A 47 11.61 1.51 -53.09
CA GLY A 47 10.31 1.50 -52.46
C GLY A 47 10.05 2.73 -51.58
N TRP A 48 10.90 3.77 -51.63
CA TRP A 48 10.74 4.98 -50.82
C TRP A 48 9.62 5.85 -51.37
N THR A 49 8.73 6.28 -50.48
CA THR A 49 7.77 7.37 -50.74
C THR A 49 8.36 8.72 -50.33
N LEU A 50 7.71 9.81 -50.73
CA LEU A 50 8.08 11.16 -50.27
C LEU A 50 8.01 11.31 -48.74
N LEU A 51 7.19 10.51 -48.04
CA LEU A 51 7.19 10.44 -46.58
C LEU A 51 8.48 9.85 -46.02
N HIS A 52 9.04 8.80 -46.62
CA HIS A 52 10.32 8.21 -46.19
C HIS A 52 11.44 9.24 -46.32
N PHE A 53 11.52 9.90 -47.48
CA PHE A 53 12.53 10.92 -47.74
C PHE A 53 12.41 12.11 -46.79
N SER A 54 11.18 12.60 -46.57
CA SER A 54 10.90 13.73 -45.67
C SER A 54 11.19 13.39 -44.21
N ALA A 55 10.86 12.19 -43.76
CA ALA A 55 11.14 11.70 -42.41
C ALA A 55 12.64 11.57 -42.16
N ALA A 56 13.40 11.00 -43.10
CA ALA A 56 14.86 10.89 -43.00
C ALA A 56 15.54 12.27 -42.98
N LYS A 57 15.13 13.18 -43.87
CA LYS A 57 15.71 14.53 -44.01
C LYS A 57 15.21 15.55 -43.00
N GLY A 58 14.23 15.22 -42.17
CA GLY A 58 13.72 16.11 -41.12
C GLY A 58 12.80 17.24 -41.63
N LYS A 59 12.07 17.01 -42.72
CA LYS A 59 11.24 18.02 -43.39
C LYS A 59 9.81 18.02 -42.84
N GLU A 60 9.66 18.49 -41.60
CA GLU A 60 8.40 18.46 -40.84
C GLU A 60 7.20 19.07 -41.60
N ARG A 61 7.37 20.26 -42.19
CA ARG A 61 6.29 20.93 -42.92
C ARG A 61 5.86 20.16 -44.17
N CYS A 62 6.80 19.53 -44.88
CA CYS A 62 6.47 18.69 -46.03
C CYS A 62 5.70 17.44 -45.61
N VAL A 63 6.08 16.79 -44.50
CA VAL A 63 5.34 15.63 -43.95
C VAL A 63 3.88 16.00 -43.66
N ARG A 64 3.63 17.16 -43.05
CA ARG A 64 2.26 17.63 -42.81
C ARG A 64 1.46 17.75 -44.10
N VAL A 65 2.03 18.39 -45.12
CA VAL A 65 1.36 18.54 -46.43
C VAL A 65 1.11 17.18 -47.08
N PHE A 66 2.05 16.24 -47.00
CA PHE A 66 1.83 14.89 -47.55
C PHE A 66 0.71 14.14 -46.86
N LEU A 67 0.63 14.19 -45.52
CA LEU A 67 -0.46 13.57 -44.77
C LEU A 67 -1.82 14.23 -45.07
N GLU A 68 -1.88 15.56 -45.20
CA GLU A 68 -3.08 16.31 -45.64
C GLU A 68 -3.61 15.85 -47.01
N HIS A 69 -2.72 15.38 -47.90
CA HIS A 69 -3.05 14.94 -49.27
C HIS A 69 -3.10 13.40 -49.40
N GLY A 70 -3.33 12.68 -48.30
CA GLY A 70 -3.59 11.24 -48.32
C GLY A 70 -2.37 10.34 -48.56
N ALA A 71 -1.18 10.81 -48.17
CA ALA A 71 0.02 9.98 -48.14
C ALA A 71 -0.09 8.93 -47.03
N ASP A 72 0.20 7.66 -47.37
CA ASP A 72 0.08 6.52 -46.46
C ASP A 72 1.41 6.28 -45.71
N PRO A 73 1.46 6.46 -44.37
CA PRO A 73 2.67 6.24 -43.56
C PRO A 73 2.93 4.76 -43.24
N THR A 74 2.04 3.84 -43.61
CA THR A 74 2.18 2.38 -43.38
C THR A 74 3.08 1.70 -44.41
N VAL A 75 3.36 2.37 -45.53
CA VAL A 75 4.21 1.87 -46.60
C VAL A 75 5.60 1.53 -46.08
N LYS A 76 6.10 0.34 -46.46
CA LYS A 76 7.46 -0.14 -46.20
C LYS A 76 8.33 -0.03 -47.44
N ASP A 77 9.61 0.29 -47.26
CA ASP A 77 10.62 0.20 -48.31
C ASP A 77 10.95 -1.27 -48.68
N PHE A 78 11.61 -1.46 -49.82
CA PHE A 78 11.98 -2.79 -50.32
C PHE A 78 13.29 -3.31 -49.73
N ILE A 79 14.11 -2.44 -49.13
CA ILE A 79 15.44 -2.81 -48.63
C ILE A 79 15.33 -3.42 -47.23
N GLY A 80 14.86 -2.63 -46.27
CA GLY A 80 14.81 -3.00 -44.85
C GLY A 80 13.40 -3.32 -44.36
N GLY A 81 12.37 -3.10 -45.17
CA GLY A 81 10.99 -3.14 -44.70
C GLY A 81 10.66 -1.97 -43.76
N PHE A 82 11.39 -0.86 -43.85
CA PHE A 82 11.25 0.27 -42.94
C PHE A 82 10.11 1.19 -43.41
N THR A 83 9.29 1.65 -42.46
CA THR A 83 8.31 2.72 -42.69
C THR A 83 8.93 4.10 -42.48
N ALA A 84 8.21 5.16 -42.87
CA ALA A 84 8.62 6.54 -42.58
C ALA A 84 8.87 6.78 -41.08
N LEU A 85 8.12 6.12 -40.19
CA LEU A 85 8.32 6.20 -38.74
C LEU A 85 9.65 5.56 -38.28
N HIS A 86 10.12 4.49 -38.93
CA HIS A 86 11.44 3.90 -38.65
C HIS A 86 12.58 4.86 -39.00
N TYR A 87 12.51 5.55 -40.15
CA TYR A 87 13.49 6.56 -40.52
C TYR A 87 13.44 7.78 -39.60
N ALA A 88 12.24 8.21 -39.19
CA ALA A 88 12.09 9.23 -38.16
C ALA A 88 12.74 8.80 -36.84
N ALA A 89 12.57 7.53 -36.43
CA ALA A 89 13.19 6.95 -35.24
C ALA A 89 14.72 6.91 -35.33
N MET A 90 15.28 6.50 -36.48
CA MET A 90 16.72 6.44 -36.72
C MET A 90 17.40 7.81 -36.56
N HIS A 91 16.76 8.86 -37.06
CA HIS A 91 17.28 10.22 -37.04
C HIS A 91 16.75 11.09 -35.88
N GLY A 92 15.96 10.53 -34.96
CA GLY A 92 15.44 11.24 -33.78
C GLY A 92 14.46 12.37 -34.10
N ARG A 93 13.66 12.24 -35.17
CA ARG A 93 12.73 13.28 -35.64
C ARG A 93 11.40 13.25 -34.87
N ALA A 94 11.42 13.55 -33.57
CA ALA A 94 10.25 13.42 -32.69
C ALA A 94 9.02 14.23 -33.15
N ARG A 95 9.21 15.45 -33.68
CA ARG A 95 8.09 16.26 -34.21
C ARG A 95 7.41 15.62 -35.42
N ILE A 96 8.19 15.00 -36.30
CA ILE A 96 7.67 14.28 -37.47
C ILE A 96 6.91 13.03 -37.03
N ALA A 97 7.45 12.30 -36.06
CA ALA A 97 6.78 11.15 -35.49
C ALA A 97 5.44 11.51 -34.82
N ARG A 98 5.38 12.64 -34.09
CA ARG A 98 4.13 13.13 -33.49
C ARG A 98 3.04 13.35 -34.55
N LEU A 99 3.38 14.01 -35.67
CA LEU A 99 2.43 14.20 -36.78
C LEU A 99 1.90 12.86 -37.33
N MET A 100 2.75 11.84 -37.46
CA MET A 100 2.31 10.52 -37.93
C MET A 100 1.51 9.74 -36.87
N LEU A 101 1.85 9.86 -35.59
CA LEU A 101 1.18 9.17 -34.48
C LEU A 101 -0.15 9.81 -34.07
N GLU A 102 -0.38 11.08 -34.41
CA GLU A 102 -1.67 11.77 -34.27
C GLU A 102 -2.65 11.46 -35.42
N SER A 103 -2.19 10.76 -36.47
CA SER A 103 -3.03 10.34 -37.60
C SER A 103 -3.82 9.05 -37.32
N GLU A 104 -4.80 8.76 -38.17
CA GLU A 104 -5.60 7.52 -38.10
C GLU A 104 -4.76 6.24 -38.23
N HIS A 105 -3.59 6.32 -38.87
CA HIS A 105 -2.68 5.19 -39.10
C HIS A 105 -1.82 4.80 -37.88
N ARG A 106 -1.99 5.45 -36.73
CA ARG A 106 -1.19 5.19 -35.51
C ARG A 106 -1.08 3.70 -35.19
N GLY A 107 -2.20 2.99 -35.20
CA GLY A 107 -2.26 1.56 -34.85
C GLY A 107 -1.41 0.69 -35.76
N ASP A 108 -1.30 1.06 -37.05
CA ASP A 108 -0.58 0.30 -38.06
C ASP A 108 0.93 0.56 -38.04
N ILE A 109 1.36 1.77 -37.62
CA ILE A 109 2.77 2.19 -37.73
C ILE A 109 3.56 2.08 -36.43
N ILE A 110 2.93 2.27 -35.27
CA ILE A 110 3.65 2.41 -33.99
C ILE A 110 4.47 1.16 -33.62
N ASN A 111 3.94 -0.02 -33.95
CA ASN A 111 4.56 -1.32 -33.71
C ASN A 111 4.89 -2.06 -35.02
N ALA A 112 4.93 -1.36 -36.16
CA ALA A 112 5.26 -1.97 -37.44
C ALA A 112 6.65 -2.62 -37.38
N LYS A 113 6.78 -3.87 -37.87
CA LYS A 113 8.05 -4.58 -37.94
C LYS A 113 8.72 -4.43 -39.30
N SER A 114 10.01 -4.19 -39.30
CA SER A 114 10.91 -4.30 -40.45
C SER A 114 11.21 -5.74 -40.85
N ASN A 115 12.04 -5.94 -41.88
CA ASN A 115 12.46 -7.27 -42.36
C ASN A 115 13.32 -8.04 -41.34
N ASP A 116 13.94 -7.36 -40.37
CA ASP A 116 14.67 -7.98 -39.25
C ASP A 116 13.81 -8.05 -37.96
N GLY A 117 12.51 -7.77 -38.07
CA GLY A 117 11.58 -7.74 -36.95
C GLY A 117 11.70 -6.50 -36.05
N TRP A 118 12.53 -5.51 -36.40
CA TRP A 118 12.69 -4.29 -35.60
C TRP A 118 11.48 -3.37 -35.73
N THR A 119 11.02 -2.85 -34.60
CA THR A 119 10.00 -1.79 -34.50
C THR A 119 10.66 -0.40 -34.47
N PRO A 120 9.90 0.70 -34.62
CA PRO A 120 10.43 2.04 -34.40
C PRO A 120 11.11 2.21 -33.02
N LEU A 121 10.62 1.51 -31.99
CA LEU A 121 11.22 1.52 -30.65
C LEU A 121 12.59 0.84 -30.62
N HIS A 122 12.77 -0.28 -31.33
CA HIS A 122 14.10 -0.93 -31.49
C HIS A 122 15.10 0.03 -32.14
N VAL A 123 14.69 0.69 -33.23
CA VAL A 123 15.53 1.65 -33.96
C VAL A 123 15.90 2.82 -33.04
N ALA A 124 14.93 3.44 -32.37
CA ALA A 124 15.16 4.57 -31.47
C ALA A 124 16.12 4.20 -30.31
N ALA A 125 15.93 3.02 -29.71
CA ALA A 125 16.77 2.51 -28.63
C ALA A 125 18.21 2.22 -29.10
N HIS A 126 18.38 1.62 -30.28
CA HIS A 126 19.68 1.34 -30.87
C HIS A 126 20.51 2.61 -31.13
N TYR A 127 19.87 3.63 -31.72
CA TYR A 127 20.52 4.90 -32.07
C TYR A 127 20.57 5.91 -30.92
N GLY A 128 20.01 5.58 -29.74
CA GLY A 128 20.04 6.45 -28.56
C GLY A 128 19.19 7.70 -28.70
N ARG A 129 17.98 7.59 -29.24
CA ARG A 129 17.08 8.73 -29.48
C ARG A 129 16.10 8.93 -28.33
N ASP A 130 16.58 9.45 -27.20
CA ASP A 130 15.84 9.59 -25.94
C ASP A 130 14.46 10.26 -26.10
N SER A 131 14.39 11.42 -26.76
CA SER A 131 13.13 12.14 -26.99
C SER A 131 12.15 11.38 -27.87
N PHE A 132 12.65 10.50 -28.74
CA PHE A 132 11.84 9.67 -29.62
C PHE A 132 11.33 8.42 -28.89
N VAL A 133 12.18 7.78 -28.08
CA VAL A 133 11.78 6.69 -27.18
C VAL A 133 10.65 7.16 -26.26
N ARG A 134 10.82 8.33 -25.61
CA ARG A 134 9.77 8.93 -24.77
C ARG A 134 8.46 9.13 -25.53
N LEU A 135 8.53 9.71 -26.73
CA LEU A 135 7.35 9.93 -27.56
C LEU A 135 6.63 8.62 -27.93
N LEU A 136 7.35 7.59 -28.34
CA LEU A 136 6.74 6.29 -28.68
C LEU A 136 6.02 5.69 -27.47
N LEU A 137 6.63 5.78 -26.29
CA LEU A 137 6.06 5.27 -25.04
C LEU A 137 4.86 6.10 -24.56
N GLU A 138 4.86 7.42 -24.76
CA GLU A 138 3.70 8.31 -24.54
C GLU A 138 2.49 7.90 -25.41
N PHE A 139 2.73 7.41 -26.62
CA PHE A 139 1.70 6.93 -27.55
C PHE A 139 1.39 5.42 -27.40
N HIS A 140 1.84 4.77 -26.32
CA HIS A 140 1.60 3.35 -26.01
C HIS A 140 2.20 2.35 -27.02
N ALA A 141 3.41 2.61 -27.52
CA ALA A 141 4.19 1.60 -28.22
C ALA A 141 4.46 0.38 -27.32
N ASP A 142 4.50 -0.82 -27.91
CA ASP A 142 4.92 -2.02 -27.19
C ASP A 142 6.37 -1.85 -26.72
N VAL A 143 6.61 -2.16 -25.44
CA VAL A 143 7.87 -1.89 -24.73
C VAL A 143 8.86 -3.05 -24.88
N ASP A 144 8.35 -4.29 -24.96
CA ASP A 144 9.16 -5.52 -25.09
C ASP A 144 8.91 -6.29 -26.40
N PRO A 145 8.79 -5.64 -27.57
CA PRO A 145 8.64 -6.37 -28.81
C PRO A 145 9.93 -7.16 -29.09
N LEU A 146 9.77 -8.37 -29.61
CA LEU A 146 10.89 -9.21 -30.05
C LEU A 146 11.18 -8.97 -31.54
N SER A 147 12.44 -8.67 -31.84
CA SER A 147 13.01 -8.82 -33.19
C SER A 147 13.08 -10.29 -33.61
N ASP A 148 13.38 -10.57 -34.87
CA ASP A 148 13.45 -11.95 -35.37
C ASP A 148 14.61 -12.75 -34.74
N LYS A 149 15.59 -12.04 -34.17
CA LYS A 149 16.69 -12.59 -33.35
C LYS A 149 16.35 -12.67 -31.85
N GLY A 150 15.09 -12.43 -31.48
CA GLY A 150 14.61 -12.46 -30.10
C GLY A 150 15.14 -11.33 -29.21
N THR A 151 15.70 -10.26 -29.79
CA THR A 151 16.27 -9.13 -29.03
C THR A 151 15.21 -8.05 -28.79
N THR A 152 15.14 -7.48 -27.58
CA THR A 152 14.26 -6.35 -27.22
C THR A 152 14.91 -4.97 -27.41
N PRO A 153 14.13 -3.87 -27.43
CA PRO A 153 14.68 -2.52 -27.43
C PRO A 153 15.61 -2.23 -26.24
N LEU A 154 15.26 -2.73 -25.04
CA LEU A 154 16.07 -2.57 -23.83
C LEU A 154 17.44 -3.24 -23.96
N GLN A 155 17.49 -4.45 -24.50
CA GLN A 155 18.75 -5.15 -24.78
C GLN A 155 19.64 -4.35 -25.75
N LEU A 156 19.07 -3.80 -26.82
CA LEU A 156 19.81 -2.97 -27.78
C LEU A 156 20.35 -1.69 -27.13
N ALA A 157 19.56 -1.01 -26.30
CA ALA A 157 19.99 0.18 -25.58
C ALA A 157 21.16 -0.13 -24.63
N ILE A 158 21.15 -1.28 -23.95
CA ILE A 158 22.23 -1.71 -23.05
C ILE A 158 23.49 -2.06 -23.84
N ILE A 159 23.38 -2.87 -24.89
CA ILE A 159 24.53 -3.28 -25.74
C ILE A 159 25.19 -2.07 -26.40
N ARG A 160 24.42 -1.03 -26.72
CA ARG A 160 24.89 0.23 -27.32
C ARG A 160 25.21 1.33 -26.29
N GLU A 161 25.21 0.99 -25.00
CA GLU A 161 25.54 1.89 -23.88
C GLU A 161 24.70 3.18 -23.85
N ARG A 162 23.42 3.09 -24.21
CA ARG A 162 22.48 4.22 -24.24
C ARG A 162 21.79 4.41 -22.89
N SER A 163 22.53 4.84 -21.86
CA SER A 163 22.04 4.87 -20.47
C SER A 163 20.74 5.67 -20.26
N SER A 164 20.49 6.71 -21.04
CA SER A 164 19.23 7.48 -21.00
C SER A 164 18.06 6.68 -21.55
N CYS A 165 18.22 6.01 -22.71
CA CYS A 165 17.21 5.09 -23.25
C CYS A 165 16.96 3.90 -22.31
N VAL A 166 18.00 3.35 -21.68
CA VAL A 166 17.85 2.26 -20.70
C VAL A 166 16.98 2.71 -19.53
N ARG A 167 17.23 3.90 -18.97
CA ARG A 167 16.38 4.48 -17.91
C ARG A 167 14.95 4.68 -18.38
N LEU A 168 14.75 5.30 -19.54
CA LEU A 168 13.41 5.55 -20.10
C LEU A 168 12.61 4.26 -20.36
N LEU A 169 13.24 3.23 -20.91
CA LEU A 169 12.58 1.95 -21.17
C LEU A 169 12.22 1.23 -19.87
N LEU A 170 13.14 1.22 -18.90
CA LEU A 170 12.84 0.69 -17.57
C LEU A 170 11.73 1.49 -16.89
N ASP A 171 11.75 2.82 -16.97
CA ASP A 171 10.71 3.75 -16.47
C ASP A 171 9.34 3.58 -17.16
N HIS A 172 9.27 2.76 -18.21
CA HIS A 172 8.03 2.36 -18.87
C HIS A 172 7.82 0.83 -18.87
N HIS A 173 8.32 0.14 -17.84
CA HIS A 173 8.05 -1.29 -17.57
C HIS A 173 8.64 -2.29 -18.56
N ALA A 174 9.74 -1.95 -19.23
CA ALA A 174 10.50 -2.94 -20.00
C ALA A 174 10.95 -4.09 -19.09
N ASN A 175 10.71 -5.33 -19.51
CA ASN A 175 11.02 -6.53 -18.75
C ASN A 175 12.53 -6.65 -18.48
N ILE A 176 12.89 -6.47 -17.22
CA ILE A 176 14.28 -6.47 -16.77
C ILE A 176 14.93 -7.87 -16.79
N ASP A 177 14.13 -8.92 -16.66
CA ASP A 177 14.58 -10.32 -16.61
C ASP A 177 14.38 -11.06 -17.94
N VAL A 178 14.31 -10.32 -19.04
CA VAL A 178 14.20 -10.87 -20.39
C VAL A 178 15.31 -11.90 -20.67
N GLN A 179 14.94 -12.95 -21.42
CA GLN A 179 15.81 -14.09 -21.74
C GLN A 179 16.49 -14.68 -20.49
N ASN A 180 15.65 -14.96 -19.48
CA ASN A 180 16.07 -15.56 -18.22
C ASN A 180 17.13 -14.71 -17.51
N GLY A 181 17.02 -13.38 -17.42
CA GLY A 181 17.96 -12.52 -16.69
C GLY A 181 19.21 -12.06 -17.46
N PHE A 182 19.12 -11.89 -18.79
CA PHE A 182 20.28 -11.49 -19.62
C PHE A 182 20.91 -10.17 -19.18
N LEU A 183 20.10 -9.15 -18.83
CA LEU A 183 20.59 -7.78 -18.61
C LEU A 183 21.54 -7.69 -17.41
N LEU A 184 21.14 -8.25 -16.26
CA LEU A 184 21.95 -8.25 -15.05
C LEU A 184 23.25 -9.02 -15.28
N ARG A 185 23.19 -10.20 -15.89
CA ARG A 185 24.40 -10.97 -16.25
C ARG A 185 25.32 -10.22 -17.20
N TYR A 186 24.77 -9.55 -18.21
CA TYR A 186 25.57 -8.75 -19.15
C TYR A 186 26.31 -7.62 -18.43
N ALA A 187 25.65 -6.91 -17.51
CA ALA A 187 26.29 -5.87 -16.70
C ALA A 187 27.43 -6.43 -15.83
N VAL A 188 27.24 -7.60 -15.22
CA VAL A 188 28.29 -8.31 -14.45
C VAL A 188 29.47 -8.69 -15.35
N ILE A 189 29.20 -9.29 -16.51
CA ILE A 189 30.25 -9.70 -17.47
C ILE A 189 31.08 -8.50 -17.94
N LYS A 190 30.42 -7.35 -18.14
CA LYS A 190 31.09 -6.10 -18.53
C LYS A 190 31.74 -5.35 -17.37
N GLY A 191 31.53 -5.78 -16.12
CA GLY A 191 32.02 -5.07 -14.93
C GLY A 191 31.37 -3.70 -14.75
N ASN A 192 30.14 -3.50 -15.25
CA ASN A 192 29.43 -2.22 -15.16
C ASN A 192 28.59 -2.18 -13.88
N HIS A 193 29.21 -1.77 -12.76
CA HIS A 193 28.56 -1.69 -11.46
C HIS A 193 27.38 -0.72 -11.41
N ALA A 194 27.38 0.33 -12.26
CA ALA A 194 26.27 1.28 -12.33
C ALA A 194 25.01 0.60 -12.89
N TYR A 195 25.15 -0.20 -13.95
CA TYR A 195 24.04 -1.01 -14.47
C TYR A 195 23.65 -2.14 -13.52
N CYS A 196 24.60 -2.83 -12.87
CA CYS A 196 24.26 -3.81 -11.83
C CYS A 196 23.40 -3.18 -10.74
N ARG A 197 23.81 -2.02 -10.20
CA ARG A 197 23.07 -1.30 -9.16
C ARG A 197 21.70 -0.86 -9.65
N MET A 198 21.63 -0.25 -10.84
CA MET A 198 20.37 0.20 -11.42
C MET A 198 19.40 -0.95 -11.64
N PHE A 199 19.86 -2.09 -12.15
CA PHE A 199 18.99 -3.24 -12.38
C PHE A 199 18.49 -3.88 -11.08
N LEU A 200 19.36 -4.01 -10.08
CA LEU A 200 18.98 -4.53 -8.76
C LEU A 200 18.03 -3.57 -8.02
N GLN A 201 18.25 -2.27 -8.15
CA GLN A 201 17.31 -1.22 -7.70
C GLN A 201 16.00 -1.20 -8.49
N ARG A 202 15.87 -1.96 -9.57
CA ARG A 202 14.64 -2.09 -10.38
C ARG A 202 14.07 -3.51 -10.32
N GLY A 203 14.52 -4.32 -9.37
CA GLY A 203 13.94 -5.63 -9.08
C GLY A 203 14.46 -6.78 -9.94
N ALA A 204 15.60 -6.65 -10.64
CA ALA A 204 16.17 -7.76 -11.39
C ALA A 204 16.45 -8.99 -10.51
N ASP A 205 16.06 -10.17 -10.98
CA ASP A 205 16.29 -11.42 -10.25
C ASP A 205 17.78 -11.80 -10.26
N THR A 206 18.35 -11.86 -9.06
CA THR A 206 19.75 -12.17 -8.82
C THR A 206 20.14 -13.63 -9.11
N ASN A 207 19.17 -14.53 -9.23
CA ASN A 207 19.38 -15.98 -9.23
C ASN A 207 19.11 -16.65 -10.58
N LEU A 208 18.71 -15.90 -11.61
CA LEU A 208 18.50 -16.46 -12.94
C LEU A 208 19.85 -16.87 -13.57
N GLY A 209 20.00 -18.17 -13.84
CA GLY A 209 21.16 -18.76 -14.50
C GLY A 209 21.15 -18.58 -16.01
N ARG A 210 22.32 -18.57 -16.65
CA ARG A 210 22.39 -18.70 -18.12
C ARG A 210 21.83 -20.05 -18.55
N VAL A 211 21.16 -20.07 -19.71
CA VAL A 211 20.58 -21.29 -20.28
C VAL A 211 21.65 -22.31 -20.72
N GLU A 212 22.87 -21.86 -20.98
CA GLU A 212 23.96 -22.71 -21.50
C GLU A 212 24.68 -23.51 -20.40
N ASP A 213 24.93 -22.89 -19.24
CA ASP A 213 25.82 -23.43 -18.21
C ASP A 213 25.24 -23.32 -16.78
N GLY A 214 24.07 -22.70 -16.60
CA GLY A 214 23.45 -22.47 -15.30
C GLY A 214 24.13 -21.40 -14.45
N GLN A 215 25.14 -20.68 -14.96
CA GLN A 215 25.88 -19.69 -14.19
C GLN A 215 24.99 -18.46 -13.89
N THR A 216 24.77 -18.18 -12.60
CA THR A 216 24.02 -17.00 -12.12
C THR A 216 24.90 -15.73 -12.17
N PRO A 217 24.32 -14.51 -12.04
CA PRO A 217 25.09 -13.28 -11.83
C PRO A 217 26.21 -13.41 -10.78
N LEU A 218 25.94 -14.12 -9.67
CA LEU A 218 26.93 -14.28 -8.60
C LEU A 218 28.09 -15.19 -9.03
N HIS A 219 27.83 -16.26 -9.78
CA HIS A 219 28.89 -17.08 -10.36
C HIS A 219 29.77 -16.28 -11.34
N LEU A 220 29.15 -15.42 -12.16
CA LEU A 220 29.88 -14.59 -13.12
C LEU A 220 30.75 -13.53 -12.42
N SER A 221 30.29 -12.97 -11.29
CA SER A 221 31.10 -12.08 -10.47
C SER A 221 32.30 -12.81 -9.84
N ALA A 222 32.10 -14.07 -9.42
CA ALA A 222 33.15 -14.92 -8.87
C ALA A 222 34.23 -15.29 -9.89
N LEU A 223 33.87 -15.67 -11.13
CA LEU A 223 34.82 -15.93 -12.23
C LEU A 223 35.73 -14.72 -12.54
N ARG A 224 35.21 -13.52 -12.32
CA ARG A 224 35.92 -12.26 -12.59
C ARG A 224 36.72 -11.77 -11.40
N ASP A 225 36.50 -12.34 -10.21
CA ASP A 225 36.98 -11.84 -8.91
C ASP A 225 36.49 -10.40 -8.62
N ASP A 226 35.24 -10.10 -9.00
CA ASP A 226 34.60 -8.80 -8.80
C ASP A 226 33.84 -8.77 -7.46
N VAL A 227 34.57 -8.53 -6.37
CA VAL A 227 34.02 -8.54 -5.00
C VAL A 227 32.96 -7.48 -4.77
N LEU A 228 33.07 -6.30 -5.40
CA LEU A 228 32.09 -5.22 -5.25
C LEU A 228 30.74 -5.64 -5.85
N CYS A 229 30.77 -6.27 -7.02
CA CYS A 229 29.57 -6.79 -7.64
C CYS A 229 29.00 -7.99 -6.84
N ALA A 230 29.83 -8.86 -6.29
CA ALA A 230 29.39 -9.97 -5.45
C ALA A 230 28.69 -9.49 -4.16
N GLN A 231 29.26 -8.50 -3.48
CA GLN A 231 28.66 -7.86 -2.31
C GLN A 231 27.30 -7.22 -2.66
N LEU A 232 27.25 -6.52 -3.78
CA LEU A 232 26.02 -5.89 -4.27
C LEU A 232 24.94 -6.94 -4.56
N LEU A 233 25.27 -8.01 -5.29
CA LEU A 233 24.33 -9.10 -5.60
C LEU A 233 23.82 -9.80 -4.33
N TYR A 234 24.72 -10.07 -3.37
CA TYR A 234 24.34 -10.67 -2.09
C TYR A 234 23.39 -9.78 -1.28
N ALA A 235 23.65 -8.47 -1.24
CA ALA A 235 22.81 -7.50 -0.54
C ALA A 235 21.39 -7.34 -1.13
N TYR A 236 21.20 -7.80 -2.37
CA TYR A 236 19.93 -7.81 -3.10
C TYR A 236 19.30 -9.20 -3.25
N GLY A 237 19.86 -10.21 -2.57
CA GLY A 237 19.19 -11.49 -2.42
C GLY A 237 19.84 -12.67 -3.12
N ALA A 238 20.97 -12.50 -3.80
CA ALA A 238 21.64 -13.60 -4.51
C ALA A 238 21.93 -14.79 -3.58
N ASP A 239 21.58 -15.99 -4.01
CA ASP A 239 21.82 -17.23 -3.28
C ASP A 239 23.25 -17.72 -3.52
N THR A 240 24.01 -17.85 -2.44
CA THR A 240 25.42 -18.28 -2.47
C THR A 240 25.56 -19.80 -2.62
N ASN A 241 24.47 -20.56 -2.51
CA ASN A 241 24.45 -22.01 -2.62
C ASN A 241 23.88 -22.53 -3.93
N THR A 242 23.40 -21.65 -4.81
CA THR A 242 22.92 -22.06 -6.13
C THR A 242 24.03 -22.77 -6.89
N ARG A 243 23.68 -23.89 -7.56
CA ARG A 243 24.63 -24.68 -8.35
C ARG A 243 24.40 -24.46 -9.83
N ASN A 244 25.49 -24.27 -10.58
CA ASN A 244 25.49 -24.31 -12.04
C ASN A 244 25.27 -25.76 -12.55
N TYR A 245 25.23 -25.97 -13.87
CA TYR A 245 24.99 -27.31 -14.44
C TYR A 245 26.15 -28.30 -14.22
N GLU A 246 27.34 -27.80 -13.88
CA GLU A 246 28.48 -28.61 -13.44
C GLU A 246 28.45 -28.91 -11.93
N GLY A 247 27.39 -28.48 -11.23
CA GLY A 247 27.23 -28.69 -9.79
C GLY A 247 28.08 -27.76 -8.91
N GLN A 248 28.73 -26.76 -9.49
CA GLN A 248 29.60 -25.83 -8.75
C GLN A 248 28.78 -24.68 -8.16
N THR A 249 29.12 -24.25 -6.93
CA THR A 249 28.60 -23.01 -6.32
C THR A 249 29.46 -21.81 -6.73
N PRO A 250 29.01 -20.55 -6.51
CA PRO A 250 29.83 -19.37 -6.76
C PRO A 250 31.20 -19.41 -6.06
N ALA A 251 31.25 -19.95 -4.83
CA ALA A 251 32.50 -20.12 -4.09
C ALA A 251 33.42 -21.17 -4.72
N ALA A 252 32.86 -22.30 -5.20
CA ALA A 252 33.64 -23.33 -5.88
C ALA A 252 34.22 -22.83 -7.21
N VAL A 253 33.44 -22.03 -7.95
CA VAL A 253 33.89 -21.38 -9.19
C VAL A 253 34.98 -20.33 -8.91
N SER A 254 34.89 -19.57 -7.83
CA SER A 254 35.97 -18.65 -7.41
C SER A 254 37.25 -19.41 -7.01
N ALA A 255 37.10 -20.59 -6.39
CA ALA A 255 38.23 -21.39 -5.92
C ALA A 255 39.04 -22.05 -7.04
N SER A 256 38.43 -22.34 -8.19
CA SER A 256 39.10 -22.94 -9.36
C SER A 256 39.95 -21.95 -10.17
N MET A 257 39.90 -20.65 -9.85
CA MET A 257 40.68 -19.60 -10.54
C MET A 257 42.13 -19.51 -10.04
N SER A 258 43.13 -19.51 -10.93
CA SER A 258 44.54 -19.36 -10.55
C SER A 258 44.94 -17.88 -10.31
N ARG A 259 44.55 -17.30 -9.16
CA ARG A 259 44.98 -15.96 -8.73
C ARG A 259 45.49 -15.94 -7.30
N SER A 260 46.48 -15.07 -7.04
CA SER A 260 47.21 -14.92 -5.76
C SER A 260 46.44 -14.15 -4.69
N SER A 261 45.49 -13.30 -5.08
CA SER A 261 44.49 -12.66 -4.21
C SER A 261 43.11 -13.06 -4.72
N ARG A 262 42.18 -13.40 -3.81
CA ARG A 262 40.82 -13.84 -4.15
C ARG A 262 39.76 -13.18 -3.24
N PRO A 263 39.63 -11.84 -3.25
CA PRO A 263 38.69 -11.14 -2.36
C PRO A 263 37.24 -11.62 -2.51
N CYS A 264 36.85 -12.05 -3.71
CA CYS A 264 35.51 -12.58 -3.93
C CYS A 264 35.33 -13.98 -3.29
N LEU A 265 36.38 -14.81 -3.26
CA LEU A 265 36.35 -16.11 -2.56
C LEU A 265 36.21 -15.91 -1.06
N ASP A 266 37.01 -15.01 -0.48
CA ASP A 266 36.99 -14.71 0.96
C ASP A 266 35.60 -14.23 1.40
N PHE A 267 35.04 -13.26 0.67
CA PHE A 267 33.68 -12.76 0.89
C PHE A 267 32.65 -13.90 0.81
N LEU A 268 32.66 -14.71 -0.25
CA LEU A 268 31.69 -15.79 -0.43
C LEU A 268 31.78 -16.86 0.66
N GLN A 269 32.98 -17.18 1.14
CA GLN A 269 33.19 -18.10 2.26
C GLN A 269 32.65 -17.53 3.57
N GLU A 270 32.84 -16.24 3.82
CA GLU A 270 32.30 -15.55 5.00
C GLU A 270 30.77 -15.58 5.01
N VAL A 271 30.13 -15.09 3.94
CA VAL A 271 28.66 -14.97 3.90
C VAL A 271 27.93 -16.30 3.74
N THR A 272 28.60 -17.36 3.29
CA THR A 272 28.00 -18.70 3.23
C THR A 272 28.04 -19.40 4.59
N ARG A 273 29.01 -19.05 5.46
CA ARG A 273 29.07 -19.58 6.84
C ARG A 273 28.08 -18.90 7.78
N GLN A 274 27.64 -17.69 7.46
CA GLN A 274 26.67 -16.93 8.25
C GLN A 274 25.29 -16.97 7.60
N PRO A 275 24.28 -17.63 8.19
CA PRO A 275 22.92 -17.57 7.66
C PRO A 275 22.38 -16.13 7.72
N ARG A 276 21.62 -15.72 6.69
CA ARG A 276 20.95 -14.41 6.68
C ARG A 276 20.06 -14.28 7.89
N THR A 277 20.16 -13.16 8.60
CA THR A 277 19.22 -12.87 9.70
C THR A 277 17.83 -12.58 9.13
N LEU A 278 16.80 -12.69 9.96
CA LEU A 278 15.45 -12.27 9.59
C LEU A 278 15.43 -10.81 9.13
N GLN A 279 16.24 -9.94 9.75
CA GLN A 279 16.38 -8.54 9.36
C GLN A 279 16.99 -8.39 7.96
N ASP A 280 17.94 -9.24 7.57
CA ASP A 280 18.54 -9.23 6.23
C ASP A 280 17.55 -9.73 5.18
N LEU A 281 16.78 -10.79 5.49
CA LEU A 281 15.71 -11.28 4.64
C LEU A 281 14.62 -10.22 4.44
N CYS A 282 14.24 -9.51 5.50
CA CYS A 282 13.32 -8.38 5.42
C CYS A 282 13.91 -7.24 4.58
N ARG A 283 15.17 -6.86 4.75
CA ARG A 283 15.83 -5.83 3.92
C ARG A 283 15.86 -6.21 2.45
N ILE A 284 16.14 -7.47 2.13
CA ILE A 284 16.15 -7.98 0.75
C ILE A 284 14.74 -7.89 0.17
N LYS A 285 13.74 -8.37 0.92
CA LYS A 285 12.34 -8.35 0.46
C LYS A 285 11.81 -6.92 0.31
N ILE A 286 12.13 -6.04 1.25
CA ILE A 286 11.85 -4.60 1.17
C ILE A 286 12.56 -3.99 -0.02
N ARG A 287 13.84 -4.28 -0.29
CA ARG A 287 14.57 -3.73 -1.46
C ARG A 287 14.02 -4.24 -2.79
N GLN A 288 13.60 -5.49 -2.87
CA GLN A 288 12.88 -6.04 -4.01
C GLN A 288 11.54 -5.32 -4.20
N CYS A 289 10.83 -4.99 -3.11
CA CYS A 289 9.62 -4.18 -3.14
C CYS A 289 9.88 -2.69 -3.44
N ILE A 290 10.97 -2.09 -2.96
CA ILE A 290 11.41 -0.71 -3.27
C ILE A 290 11.86 -0.62 -4.72
N GLY A 291 12.42 -1.69 -5.29
CA GLY A 291 12.73 -1.71 -6.72
C GLY A 291 11.49 -1.63 -7.61
N LEU A 292 10.34 -2.04 -7.09
CA LEU A 292 9.01 -1.80 -7.67
C LEU A 292 8.49 -0.38 -7.40
N GLN A 293 9.06 0.39 -6.46
CA GLN A 293 8.57 1.74 -6.10
C GLN A 293 8.91 2.83 -7.12
N SER A 294 9.89 2.65 -8.02
CA SER A 294 10.25 3.72 -8.98
C SER A 294 9.45 3.71 -10.28
N LEU A 295 8.36 2.96 -10.33
CA LEU A 295 7.60 2.70 -11.54
C LEU A 295 6.13 2.56 -11.20
N LYS A 296 5.38 3.67 -11.22
CA LYS A 296 3.93 3.65 -11.41
C LYS A 296 3.11 2.73 -10.49
N PHE A 297 3.65 2.26 -9.38
CA PHE A 297 2.99 1.22 -8.58
C PHE A 297 1.65 1.70 -8.02
N LEU A 298 1.44 3.01 -7.85
CA LEU A 298 0.15 3.62 -7.53
C LEU A 298 -0.79 3.80 -8.73
N GLU A 299 -0.26 3.99 -9.95
CA GLU A 299 -1.05 4.09 -11.20
C GLU A 299 -1.43 2.72 -11.77
N ASP A 300 -0.63 1.67 -11.52
CA ASP A 300 -0.86 0.28 -11.93
C ASP A 300 -1.38 -0.62 -10.80
N LEU A 301 -1.39 -0.14 -9.56
CA LEU A 301 -2.19 -0.74 -8.50
C LEU A 301 -3.61 -0.89 -9.03
N PRO A 302 -4.30 -2.01 -8.75
CA PRO A 302 -5.70 -2.14 -9.09
C PRO A 302 -6.49 -0.92 -8.65
N ILE A 303 -6.08 -0.12 -7.66
CA ILE A 303 -6.68 1.16 -7.25
C ILE A 303 -7.07 2.08 -8.43
N ALA A 304 -6.20 2.32 -9.42
CA ALA A 304 -6.56 3.18 -10.57
C ALA A 304 -7.61 2.53 -11.48
N LYS A 305 -7.60 1.19 -11.59
CA LYS A 305 -8.64 0.39 -12.27
C LYS A 305 -9.86 0.09 -11.37
N PHE A 306 -9.76 0.18 -10.05
CA PHE A 306 -10.78 -0.19 -9.05
C PHE A 306 -11.66 1.01 -8.72
N LEU A 307 -11.07 2.21 -8.76
CA LEU A 307 -11.78 3.47 -8.95
C LEU A 307 -12.71 3.44 -10.17
N ALA A 308 -12.46 2.55 -11.14
CA ALA A 308 -13.32 2.32 -12.29
C ALA A 308 -14.24 1.07 -12.20
N ILE A 309 -14.01 0.12 -11.28
CA ILE A 309 -14.69 -1.20 -11.31
C ILE A 309 -15.75 -1.39 -10.22
N THR A 310 -15.70 -0.71 -9.06
CA THR A 310 -16.74 -0.95 -8.02
C THR A 310 -17.18 0.25 -7.18
N VAL A 311 -16.56 1.42 -7.33
CA VAL A 311 -17.13 2.64 -6.76
C VAL A 311 -18.01 3.24 -7.85
N ALA A 312 -19.34 3.18 -7.67
CA ALA A 312 -20.22 4.00 -8.50
C ALA A 312 -19.68 5.43 -8.49
N ARG A 313 -19.58 6.08 -9.67
CA ARG A 313 -19.11 7.48 -9.73
C ARG A 313 -19.90 8.28 -8.70
N SER A 314 -19.18 8.92 -7.77
CA SER A 314 -19.81 9.79 -6.77
C SER A 314 -20.58 10.88 -7.50
N VAL A 315 -21.71 11.28 -6.91
CA VAL A 315 -22.55 12.37 -7.43
C VAL A 315 -21.83 13.73 -7.29
N LYS A 316 -20.82 13.86 -6.42
CA LYS A 316 -20.30 15.14 -5.94
C LYS A 316 -18.86 15.46 -6.35
N GLY A 317 -17.94 14.47 -6.39
CA GLY A 317 -16.54 14.74 -6.75
C GLY A 317 -15.50 13.70 -6.31
N ARG A 318 -14.23 14.13 -6.21
CA ARG A 318 -13.08 13.33 -5.77
C ARG A 318 -12.31 14.04 -4.65
N LEU A 319 -11.76 13.27 -3.71
CA LEU A 319 -10.84 13.69 -2.66
C LEU A 319 -9.40 13.36 -3.04
N SER A 320 -8.48 14.28 -2.82
CA SER A 320 -7.04 14.06 -3.02
C SER A 320 -6.38 13.57 -1.74
N TYR A 321 -5.58 12.51 -1.87
CA TYR A 321 -4.87 11.86 -0.77
C TYR A 321 -3.39 12.14 -0.85
N PHE A 322 -2.75 12.34 0.29
CA PHE A 322 -1.35 12.71 0.38
C PHE A 322 -0.63 11.81 1.38
N ASN A 323 0.60 11.44 1.07
CA ASN A 323 1.45 10.71 1.99
C ASN A 323 1.90 11.66 3.11
N PRO A 324 1.59 11.39 4.39
CA PRO A 324 1.91 12.30 5.49
C PRO A 324 3.41 12.48 5.73
N ALA A 325 4.26 11.55 5.28
CA ALA A 325 5.71 11.65 5.47
C ALA A 325 6.37 12.59 4.45
N THR A 326 5.77 12.76 3.27
CA THR A 326 6.40 13.47 2.14
C THR A 326 5.57 14.63 1.62
N GLY A 327 4.28 14.70 1.94
CA GLY A 327 3.32 15.64 1.35
C GLY A 327 3.01 15.36 -0.13
N VAL A 328 3.54 14.27 -0.69
CA VAL A 328 3.29 13.89 -2.10
C VAL A 328 1.89 13.33 -2.23
N LYS A 329 1.14 13.82 -3.22
CA LYS A 329 -0.17 13.30 -3.57
C LYS A 329 -0.06 11.84 -4.02
N LEU A 330 -0.80 10.95 -3.38
CA LEU A 330 -0.87 9.52 -3.68
C LEU A 330 -1.83 9.26 -4.84
N CYS A 331 -3.10 9.64 -4.69
CA CYS A 331 -4.15 9.46 -5.69
C CYS A 331 -5.38 10.31 -5.38
N ASP A 332 -6.41 10.19 -6.21
CA ASP A 332 -7.75 10.72 -5.96
C ASP A 332 -8.74 9.58 -5.69
N VAL A 333 -9.57 9.67 -4.66
CA VAL A 333 -10.66 8.72 -4.36
C VAL A 333 -12.01 9.41 -4.53
N GLN A 334 -13.06 8.67 -4.89
CA GLN A 334 -14.42 9.22 -4.96
C GLN A 334 -14.89 9.68 -3.58
N GLU A 335 -15.54 10.84 -3.51
CA GLU A 335 -16.15 11.36 -2.28
C GLU A 335 -17.59 10.87 -2.15
N ALA A 336 -17.84 9.81 -1.40
CA ALA A 336 -19.20 9.37 -1.10
C ALA A 336 -19.94 10.40 -0.24
N ASP A 337 -21.21 10.62 -0.56
CA ASP A 337 -22.15 11.39 0.25
C ASP A 337 -23.39 10.53 0.55
N LYS A 338 -24.41 11.12 1.18
CA LYS A 338 -25.65 10.45 1.57
C LYS A 338 -26.26 9.61 0.45
N ALA A 339 -26.35 10.13 -0.78
CA ALA A 339 -26.95 9.39 -1.89
C ALA A 339 -26.21 8.10 -2.26
N ASP A 340 -24.91 8.02 -2.00
CA ASP A 340 -24.11 6.82 -2.23
C ASP A 340 -24.22 5.84 -1.06
N VAL A 341 -24.36 6.36 0.17
CA VAL A 341 -24.71 5.56 1.34
C VAL A 341 -26.08 4.91 1.15
N ASP A 342 -27.08 5.65 0.66
CA ASP A 342 -28.44 5.13 0.42
C ASP A 342 -28.38 3.93 -0.55
N LYS A 343 -27.66 4.04 -1.68
CA LYS A 343 -27.44 2.94 -2.63
C LYS A 343 -26.72 1.74 -2.00
N ALA A 344 -25.71 2.00 -1.17
CA ALA A 344 -24.97 0.95 -0.47
C ALA A 344 -25.87 0.20 0.53
N VAL A 345 -26.77 0.90 1.22
CA VAL A 345 -27.75 0.31 2.13
C VAL A 345 -28.80 -0.51 1.37
N GLU A 346 -29.29 -0.02 0.23
CA GLU A 346 -30.20 -0.78 -0.64
C GLU A 346 -29.58 -2.11 -1.09
N ALA A 347 -28.31 -2.08 -1.53
CA ALA A 347 -27.56 -3.28 -1.91
C ALA A 347 -27.37 -4.23 -0.71
N ALA A 348 -27.00 -3.68 0.45
CA ALA A 348 -26.86 -4.44 1.70
C ALA A 348 -28.17 -5.11 2.13
N ARG A 349 -29.31 -4.43 1.94
CA ARG A 349 -30.63 -5.01 2.21
C ARG A 349 -31.02 -6.10 1.23
N ALA A 350 -30.78 -5.88 -0.05
CA ALA A 350 -31.06 -6.89 -1.07
C ALA A 350 -30.29 -8.19 -0.77
N ALA A 351 -29.02 -8.08 -0.36
CA ALA A 351 -28.19 -9.20 0.05
C ALA A 351 -28.66 -9.90 1.35
N LEU A 352 -29.47 -9.24 2.19
CA LEU A 352 -30.04 -9.82 3.42
C LEU A 352 -31.47 -10.35 3.31
N LYS A 353 -32.12 -10.16 2.16
CA LYS A 353 -33.49 -10.68 1.95
C LYS A 353 -33.55 -12.18 2.21
N GLN A 354 -34.67 -12.64 2.77
CA GLN A 354 -34.91 -14.08 2.96
C GLN A 354 -34.80 -14.80 1.62
N GLY A 355 -34.12 -15.95 1.60
CA GLY A 355 -33.86 -16.71 0.37
C GLY A 355 -32.67 -16.22 -0.48
N SER A 356 -32.04 -15.09 -0.14
CA SER A 356 -30.81 -14.63 -0.81
C SER A 356 -29.66 -15.65 -0.68
N ALA A 357 -28.65 -15.52 -1.55
CA ALA A 357 -27.46 -16.36 -1.50
C ALA A 357 -26.75 -16.28 -0.13
N TRP A 358 -26.64 -15.08 0.45
CA TRP A 358 -25.99 -14.88 1.75
C TRP A 358 -26.79 -15.47 2.91
N ARG A 359 -28.13 -15.28 2.93
CA ARG A 359 -28.98 -15.82 3.99
C ARG A 359 -29.15 -17.34 3.97
N ARG A 360 -29.10 -17.96 2.80
CA ARG A 360 -29.19 -19.43 2.65
C ARG A 360 -27.83 -20.13 2.80
N MET A 361 -26.74 -19.38 2.78
CA MET A 361 -25.40 -19.94 2.89
C MET A 361 -25.20 -20.61 4.25
N ASP A 362 -24.67 -21.83 4.23
CA ASP A 362 -24.31 -22.53 5.46
C ASP A 362 -23.38 -21.69 6.32
N ALA A 363 -23.56 -21.79 7.64
CA ALA A 363 -22.70 -21.12 8.60
C ALA A 363 -21.21 -21.43 8.38
N SER A 364 -20.88 -22.70 8.12
CA SER A 364 -19.51 -23.14 7.83
C SER A 364 -18.97 -22.61 6.49
N SER A 365 -19.84 -22.36 5.50
CA SER A 365 -19.46 -21.72 4.23
C SER A 365 -19.03 -20.27 4.43
N ARG A 366 -19.66 -19.53 5.36
CA ARG A 366 -19.20 -18.18 5.72
C ARG A 366 -17.79 -18.21 6.31
N GLY A 367 -17.49 -19.20 7.16
CA GLY A 367 -16.14 -19.43 7.69
C GLY A 367 -15.11 -19.70 6.59
N ARG A 368 -15.45 -20.47 5.56
CA ARG A 368 -14.57 -20.67 4.39
C ARG A 368 -14.26 -19.37 3.65
N LEU A 369 -15.25 -18.50 3.46
CA LEU A 369 -15.04 -17.19 2.81
C LEU A 369 -14.14 -16.28 3.64
N LEU A 370 -14.31 -16.23 4.97
CA LEU A 370 -13.45 -15.45 5.86
C LEU A 370 -12.01 -15.98 5.88
N ASN A 371 -11.81 -17.30 5.88
CA ASN A 371 -10.47 -17.89 5.76
C ASN A 371 -9.84 -17.59 4.40
N THR A 372 -10.61 -17.70 3.31
CA THR A 372 -10.14 -17.35 1.97
C THR A 372 -9.71 -15.88 1.91
N LEU A 373 -10.48 -14.97 2.50
CA LEU A 373 -10.09 -13.56 2.59
C LEU A 373 -8.80 -13.38 3.40
N ALA A 374 -8.64 -14.10 4.51
CA ALA A 374 -7.40 -14.06 5.29
C ALA A 374 -6.19 -14.54 4.47
N ASP A 375 -6.35 -15.59 3.67
CA ASP A 375 -5.31 -16.12 2.78
C ASP A 375 -4.95 -15.13 1.67
N LEU A 376 -5.94 -14.38 1.15
CA LEU A 376 -5.71 -13.29 0.20
C LEU A 376 -4.97 -12.10 0.83
N LEU A 377 -5.31 -11.72 2.07
CA LEU A 377 -4.55 -10.69 2.80
C LEU A 377 -3.11 -11.15 3.05
N GLU A 378 -2.89 -12.44 3.33
CA GLU A 378 -1.56 -13.01 3.50
C GLU A 378 -0.76 -13.02 2.18
N ARG A 379 -1.42 -13.33 1.05
CA ARG A 379 -0.84 -13.21 -0.30
C ARG A 379 -0.39 -11.79 -0.59
N GLU A 380 -1.27 -10.81 -0.34
CA GLU A 380 -1.01 -9.39 -0.62
C GLU A 380 -0.32 -8.66 0.54
N ARG A 381 0.20 -9.38 1.54
CA ARG A 381 0.70 -8.79 2.80
C ARG A 381 1.70 -7.66 2.60
N SER A 382 2.64 -7.83 1.65
CA SER A 382 3.67 -6.82 1.37
C SER A 382 3.07 -5.57 0.72
N LEU A 383 2.08 -5.75 -0.17
CA LEU A 383 1.36 -4.67 -0.83
C LEU A 383 0.53 -3.87 0.17
N LEU A 384 -0.28 -4.57 0.97
CA LEU A 384 -1.12 -3.97 1.99
C LEU A 384 -0.30 -3.23 3.06
N ALA A 385 0.82 -3.81 3.53
CA ALA A 385 1.68 -3.12 4.49
C ALA A 385 2.33 -1.86 3.91
N THR A 386 2.76 -1.90 2.65
CA THR A 386 3.31 -0.73 1.95
C THR A 386 2.25 0.36 1.85
N MET A 387 1.04 0.00 1.42
CA MET A 387 -0.08 0.93 1.29
C MET A 387 -0.47 1.53 2.65
N GLU A 388 -0.60 0.72 3.70
CA GLU A 388 -0.93 1.17 5.06
C GLU A 388 0.11 2.19 5.56
N THR A 389 1.41 1.93 5.33
CA THR A 389 2.50 2.85 5.67
C THR A 389 2.45 4.14 4.87
N MET A 390 2.18 4.07 3.56
CA MET A 390 2.09 5.27 2.72
C MET A 390 0.90 6.16 3.08
N ASP A 391 -0.22 5.55 3.47
CA ASP A 391 -1.47 6.25 3.79
C ASP A 391 -1.44 6.82 5.22
N THR A 392 -0.86 6.10 6.17
CA THR A 392 -0.88 6.50 7.61
C THR A 392 0.40 7.17 8.10
N GLY A 393 1.53 6.96 7.41
CA GLY A 393 2.86 7.37 7.87
C GLY A 393 3.47 6.47 8.96
N LYS A 394 2.81 5.39 9.41
CA LYS A 394 3.43 4.50 10.40
C LYS A 394 4.58 3.71 9.80
N PRO A 395 5.63 3.36 10.56
CA PRO A 395 6.76 2.57 10.05
C PRO A 395 6.33 1.25 9.41
N PHE A 396 6.95 0.88 8.29
CA PHE A 396 6.61 -0.32 7.50
C PHE A 396 6.61 -1.61 8.32
N LEU A 397 7.56 -1.77 9.23
CA LEU A 397 7.65 -2.97 10.05
C LEU A 397 6.47 -3.08 11.03
N GLN A 398 5.90 -1.96 11.49
CA GLN A 398 4.68 -1.96 12.31
C GLN A 398 3.47 -2.40 11.47
N SER A 399 3.29 -1.82 10.27
CA SER A 399 2.24 -2.26 9.34
C SER A 399 2.35 -3.75 9.01
N PHE A 400 3.55 -4.26 8.74
CA PHE A 400 3.75 -5.64 8.27
C PHE A 400 3.62 -6.68 9.39
N PHE A 401 4.26 -6.46 10.54
CA PHE A 401 4.35 -7.46 11.61
C PHE A 401 3.25 -7.33 12.67
N VAL A 402 2.60 -6.17 12.77
CA VAL A 402 1.56 -5.93 13.78
C VAL A 402 0.19 -5.81 13.12
N ASP A 403 -0.02 -4.78 12.30
CA ASP A 403 -1.35 -4.49 11.74
C ASP A 403 -1.85 -5.61 10.83
N LEU A 404 -1.04 -6.00 9.83
CA LEU A 404 -1.41 -7.07 8.90
C LEU A 404 -1.56 -8.43 9.59
N GLU A 405 -0.64 -8.73 10.51
CA GLU A 405 -0.72 -9.98 11.29
C GLU A 405 -2.00 -10.02 12.13
N GLY A 406 -2.32 -8.92 12.82
CA GLY A 406 -3.52 -8.76 13.61
C GLY A 406 -4.79 -8.90 12.77
N SER A 407 -4.81 -8.29 11.58
CA SER A 407 -5.92 -8.41 10.63
C SER A 407 -6.16 -9.84 10.15
N ILE A 408 -5.10 -10.54 9.72
CA ILE A 408 -5.18 -11.93 9.27
C ILE A 408 -5.66 -12.84 10.40
N ARG A 409 -5.10 -12.67 11.62
CA ARG A 409 -5.52 -13.45 12.80
C ARG A 409 -6.97 -13.18 13.18
N THR A 410 -7.43 -11.93 13.10
CA THR A 410 -8.81 -11.56 13.42
C THR A 410 -9.80 -12.22 12.46
N LEU A 411 -9.50 -12.21 11.16
CA LEU A 411 -10.33 -12.92 10.16
C LEU A 411 -10.38 -14.42 10.43
N ARG A 412 -9.23 -15.06 10.67
CA ARG A 412 -9.14 -16.50 10.96
C ARG A 412 -9.85 -16.87 12.28
N TYR A 413 -9.76 -16.02 13.30
CA TYR A 413 -10.46 -16.20 14.56
C TYR A 413 -11.98 -16.24 14.36
N TYR A 414 -12.54 -15.26 13.66
CA TYR A 414 -13.98 -15.21 13.41
C TYR A 414 -14.46 -16.21 12.36
N ALA A 415 -13.60 -16.62 11.42
CA ALA A 415 -13.88 -17.76 10.56
C ALA A 415 -14.17 -19.03 11.36
N GLY A 416 -13.45 -19.22 12.49
CA GLY A 416 -13.68 -20.32 13.41
C GLY A 416 -15.01 -20.25 14.19
N TRP A 417 -15.60 -19.07 14.34
CA TRP A 417 -16.84 -18.86 15.09
C TRP A 417 -18.11 -19.01 14.25
N THR A 418 -18.03 -18.94 12.92
CA THR A 418 -19.21 -18.80 12.05
C THR A 418 -20.29 -19.86 12.27
N ASP A 419 -19.90 -21.09 12.61
CA ASP A 419 -20.76 -22.24 12.86
C ASP A 419 -20.86 -22.64 14.35
N LYS A 420 -20.40 -21.78 15.26
CA LYS A 420 -20.40 -22.00 16.72
C LYS A 420 -21.24 -20.96 17.47
N ILE A 421 -22.04 -20.18 16.75
CA ILE A 421 -23.01 -19.25 17.32
C ILE A 421 -24.29 -20.03 17.63
N HIS A 422 -24.37 -20.57 18.84
CA HIS A 422 -25.48 -21.40 19.28
C HIS A 422 -26.58 -20.57 19.95
N GLY A 423 -27.83 -20.99 19.75
CA GLY A 423 -28.94 -20.62 20.63
C GLY A 423 -28.96 -21.44 21.91
N LYS A 424 -30.03 -21.30 22.69
CA LYS A 424 -30.26 -22.05 23.93
C LYS A 424 -31.58 -22.79 23.85
N THR A 425 -31.63 -24.01 24.36
CA THR A 425 -32.89 -24.67 24.75
C THR A 425 -33.16 -24.33 26.21
N MET A 426 -34.34 -23.82 26.53
CA MET A 426 -34.66 -23.28 27.85
C MET A 426 -35.82 -24.08 28.47
N PRO A 427 -35.65 -24.64 29.68
CA PRO A 427 -36.73 -25.32 30.40
C PRO A 427 -37.66 -24.26 30.98
N VAL A 428 -38.63 -23.83 30.19
CA VAL A 428 -39.69 -22.92 30.65
C VAL A 428 -40.75 -23.70 31.40
N ASP A 429 -41.53 -23.00 32.23
CA ASP A 429 -42.67 -23.59 32.93
C ASP A 429 -43.73 -24.12 31.94
N ASP A 430 -44.59 -25.01 32.44
CA ASP A 430 -45.67 -25.67 31.69
C ASP A 430 -45.20 -26.50 30.48
N ASN A 431 -46.15 -26.92 29.62
CA ASN A 431 -45.90 -27.83 28.51
C ASN A 431 -45.50 -27.11 27.23
N PHE A 432 -44.36 -26.43 27.26
CA PHE A 432 -43.80 -25.70 26.11
C PHE A 432 -42.36 -26.12 25.81
N MET A 433 -42.06 -26.30 24.52
CA MET A 433 -40.68 -26.33 24.05
C MET A 433 -40.25 -24.91 23.71
N CYS A 434 -39.22 -24.40 24.40
CA CYS A 434 -38.68 -23.07 24.17
C CYS A 434 -37.20 -23.13 23.77
N PHE A 435 -36.85 -22.44 22.68
CA PHE A 435 -35.47 -22.29 22.25
C PHE A 435 -35.21 -20.92 21.63
N THR A 436 -33.95 -20.48 21.62
CA THR A 436 -33.54 -19.24 20.95
C THR A 436 -32.88 -19.50 19.60
N LYS A 437 -33.10 -18.59 18.65
CA LYS A 437 -32.31 -18.43 17.43
C LYS A 437 -31.48 -17.17 17.56
N HIS A 438 -30.19 -17.26 17.25
CA HIS A 438 -29.30 -16.11 17.17
C HIS A 438 -29.15 -15.75 15.69
N GLU A 439 -29.96 -14.80 15.24
CA GLU A 439 -30.00 -14.34 13.85
C GLU A 439 -28.99 -13.20 13.64
N PRO A 440 -28.55 -12.89 12.41
CA PRO A 440 -27.83 -11.64 12.17
C PRO A 440 -28.70 -10.45 12.58
N VAL A 441 -28.08 -9.42 13.17
CA VAL A 441 -28.74 -8.14 13.46
C VAL A 441 -29.31 -7.48 12.19
N GLY A 442 -28.61 -7.65 11.06
CA GLY A 442 -29.01 -7.22 9.73
C GLY A 442 -27.98 -6.29 9.07
N VAL A 443 -28.37 -5.11 8.58
CA VAL A 443 -27.44 -4.15 7.93
C VAL A 443 -26.67 -3.41 9.01
N CYS A 444 -25.35 -3.59 9.02
CA CYS A 444 -24.43 -2.95 9.94
C CYS A 444 -23.70 -1.79 9.24
N GLY A 445 -23.94 -0.57 9.69
CA GLY A 445 -23.09 0.57 9.40
C GLY A 445 -21.80 0.49 10.21
N ALA A 446 -20.64 0.62 9.58
CA ALA A 446 -19.34 0.64 10.26
C ALA A 446 -18.58 1.90 9.90
N ILE A 447 -18.02 2.60 10.88
CA ILE A 447 -17.23 3.82 10.67
C ILE A 447 -15.90 3.64 11.43
N ILE A 448 -14.79 3.70 10.70
CA ILE A 448 -13.45 3.37 11.23
C ILE A 448 -12.50 4.56 11.17
N PRO A 449 -11.52 4.65 12.09
CA PRO A 449 -10.57 5.75 12.19
C PRO A 449 -9.37 5.54 11.27
N TRP A 450 -8.50 6.54 11.23
CA TRP A 450 -7.30 6.59 10.39
C TRP A 450 -6.05 5.97 11.01
N ASN A 451 -6.05 5.70 12.32
CA ASN A 451 -4.82 5.35 13.03
C ASN A 451 -4.40 3.89 12.84
N PHE A 452 -5.35 2.97 12.67
CA PHE A 452 -5.12 1.57 12.28
C PHE A 452 -6.14 1.12 11.22
N PRO A 453 -6.10 1.67 10.00
CA PRO A 453 -7.18 1.51 9.02
C PRO A 453 -7.51 0.05 8.71
N LEU A 454 -6.51 -0.77 8.38
CA LEU A 454 -6.72 -2.16 8.01
C LEU A 454 -7.16 -3.01 9.22
N LEU A 455 -6.54 -2.80 10.38
CA LEU A 455 -6.88 -3.52 11.60
C LEU A 455 -8.33 -3.23 12.01
N MET A 456 -8.70 -1.95 12.07
CA MET A 456 -10.06 -1.52 12.42
C MET A 456 -11.09 -1.98 11.39
N PHE A 457 -10.74 -1.99 10.10
CA PHE A 457 -11.59 -2.58 9.07
C PHE A 457 -11.92 -4.04 9.39
N THR A 458 -10.89 -4.86 9.67
CA THR A 458 -11.08 -6.28 10.00
C THR A 458 -11.82 -6.52 11.32
N TRP A 459 -11.59 -5.69 12.35
CA TRP A 459 -12.32 -5.78 13.63
C TRP A 459 -13.82 -5.54 13.47
N LYS A 460 -14.24 -4.74 12.47
CA LYS A 460 -15.66 -4.52 12.17
C LYS A 460 -16.24 -5.61 11.30
N ILE A 461 -15.60 -5.92 10.17
CA ILE A 461 -16.21 -6.81 9.17
C ILE A 461 -16.19 -8.28 9.60
N ALA A 462 -15.15 -8.73 10.31
CA ALA A 462 -14.99 -10.14 10.64
C ALA A 462 -16.12 -10.68 11.55
N PRO A 463 -16.43 -10.05 12.70
CA PRO A 463 -17.56 -10.50 13.53
C PRO A 463 -18.92 -10.28 12.85
N ALA A 464 -19.09 -9.19 12.10
CA ALA A 464 -20.34 -8.91 11.37
C ALA A 464 -20.66 -10.03 10.36
N LEU A 465 -19.69 -10.38 9.50
CA LEU A 465 -19.83 -11.41 8.48
C LEU A 465 -19.91 -12.81 9.10
N CYS A 466 -19.20 -13.06 10.20
CA CYS A 466 -19.30 -14.29 10.97
C CYS A 466 -20.75 -14.58 11.38
N CYS A 467 -21.43 -13.59 11.95
CA CYS A 467 -22.84 -13.66 12.34
C CYS A 467 -23.83 -13.62 11.16
N GLY A 468 -23.36 -13.41 9.92
CA GLY A 468 -24.20 -13.40 8.71
C GLY A 468 -24.84 -12.04 8.40
N ASN A 469 -24.32 -10.95 8.96
CA ASN A 469 -24.76 -9.59 8.64
C ASN A 469 -24.26 -9.15 7.26
N THR A 470 -24.76 -8.00 6.79
CA THR A 470 -24.13 -7.26 5.68
C THR A 470 -23.65 -5.91 6.20
N VAL A 471 -22.65 -5.34 5.54
CA VAL A 471 -21.91 -4.20 6.05
C VAL A 471 -21.88 -3.06 5.03
N VAL A 472 -22.13 -1.85 5.52
CA VAL A 472 -21.81 -0.58 4.84
C VAL A 472 -20.73 0.11 5.66
N ILE A 473 -19.50 0.12 5.17
CA ILE A 473 -18.32 0.60 5.90
C ILE A 473 -17.73 1.86 5.30
N LYS A 474 -17.49 2.86 6.17
CA LYS A 474 -16.86 4.13 5.85
C LYS A 474 -15.45 4.18 6.45
N PRO A 475 -14.38 4.07 5.64
CA PRO A 475 -13.03 4.34 6.12
C PRO A 475 -12.82 5.84 6.38
N ALA A 476 -11.87 6.19 7.24
CA ALA A 476 -11.48 7.57 7.50
C ALA A 476 -11.08 8.31 6.21
N GLU A 477 -11.40 9.59 6.14
CA GLU A 477 -11.13 10.46 4.99
C GLU A 477 -9.64 10.71 4.77
N GLU A 478 -8.78 10.41 5.74
CA GLU A 478 -7.32 10.47 5.60
C GLU A 478 -6.75 9.18 4.99
N THR A 479 -7.38 8.02 5.23
CA THR A 479 -6.74 6.70 4.98
C THR A 479 -7.68 5.61 4.42
N PRO A 480 -8.24 5.76 3.20
CA PRO A 480 -9.19 4.81 2.63
C PRO A 480 -8.51 3.69 1.83
N LEU A 481 -7.21 3.77 1.53
CA LEU A 481 -6.63 3.01 0.43
C LEU A 481 -6.63 1.51 0.71
N THR A 482 -6.21 1.09 1.91
CA THR A 482 -6.18 -0.33 2.27
C THR A 482 -7.56 -0.94 2.37
N ALA A 483 -8.55 -0.20 2.89
CA ALA A 483 -9.95 -0.64 2.91
C ALA A 483 -10.47 -0.90 1.47
N LEU A 484 -10.19 0.00 0.53
CA LEU A 484 -10.60 -0.15 -0.87
C LEU A 484 -9.91 -1.35 -1.53
N HIS A 485 -8.62 -1.56 -1.26
CA HIS A 485 -7.90 -2.72 -1.78
C HIS A 485 -8.46 -4.04 -1.21
N VAL A 486 -8.76 -4.09 0.09
CA VAL A 486 -9.45 -5.25 0.69
C VAL A 486 -10.83 -5.46 0.06
N GLY A 487 -11.54 -4.40 -0.35
CA GLY A 487 -12.76 -4.51 -1.15
C GLY A 487 -12.57 -5.34 -2.44
N ALA A 488 -11.41 -5.24 -3.09
CA ALA A 488 -11.07 -6.08 -4.23
C ALA A 488 -10.87 -7.55 -3.84
N LEU A 489 -10.20 -7.78 -2.71
CA LEU A 489 -9.96 -9.14 -2.19
C LEU A 489 -11.25 -9.80 -1.70
N ILE A 490 -12.20 -9.03 -1.15
CA ILE A 490 -13.54 -9.53 -0.80
C ILE A 490 -14.29 -10.01 -2.04
N LYS A 491 -14.20 -9.25 -3.14
CA LYS A 491 -14.79 -9.65 -4.43
C LYS A 491 -14.12 -10.92 -4.97
N GLU A 492 -12.79 -10.99 -4.90
CA GLU A 492 -12.01 -12.15 -5.32
C GLU A 492 -12.33 -13.41 -4.48
N ALA A 493 -12.50 -13.26 -3.16
CA ALA A 493 -12.88 -14.34 -2.25
C ALA A 493 -14.27 -14.92 -2.54
N GLY A 494 -15.12 -14.21 -3.32
CA GLY A 494 -16.43 -14.70 -3.73
C GLY A 494 -17.57 -14.39 -2.78
N PHE A 495 -17.44 -13.34 -1.95
CA PHE A 495 -18.59 -12.85 -1.17
C PHE A 495 -19.71 -12.39 -2.11
N PRO A 496 -20.99 -12.72 -1.82
CA PRO A 496 -22.11 -12.27 -2.65
C PRO A 496 -22.16 -10.72 -2.76
N PRO A 497 -22.54 -10.17 -3.92
CA PRO A 497 -22.68 -8.73 -4.09
C PRO A 497 -23.63 -8.11 -3.05
N GLY A 498 -23.26 -6.93 -2.55
CA GLY A 498 -24.01 -6.22 -1.50
C GLY A 498 -23.69 -6.68 -0.07
N VAL A 499 -22.95 -7.77 0.13
CA VAL A 499 -22.61 -8.23 1.49
C VAL A 499 -21.66 -7.28 2.21
N VAL A 500 -20.69 -6.71 1.49
CA VAL A 500 -19.82 -5.64 1.97
C VAL A 500 -19.82 -4.50 0.97
N ASN A 501 -20.05 -3.28 1.44
CA ASN A 501 -20.09 -2.06 0.65
C ASN A 501 -19.17 -1.04 1.31
N ILE A 502 -18.23 -0.47 0.56
CA ILE A 502 -17.21 0.46 1.08
C ILE A 502 -17.48 1.85 0.50
N VAL A 503 -17.69 2.84 1.37
CA VAL A 503 -18.10 4.20 1.00
C VAL A 503 -17.10 5.24 1.55
N PRO A 504 -15.95 5.47 0.88
CA PRO A 504 -15.00 6.50 1.30
C PRO A 504 -15.62 7.89 1.16
N GLY A 505 -15.52 8.73 2.17
CA GLY A 505 -16.11 10.08 2.20
C GLY A 505 -15.76 10.79 3.49
N PHE A 506 -16.33 11.95 3.77
CA PHE A 506 -16.10 12.67 5.03
C PHE A 506 -16.99 12.17 6.17
N GLY A 507 -16.55 12.37 7.42
CA GLY A 507 -17.36 12.08 8.61
C GLY A 507 -18.73 12.79 8.61
N PRO A 508 -18.79 14.14 8.47
CA PRO A 508 -20.05 14.89 8.50
C PRO A 508 -21.05 14.59 7.37
N THR A 509 -20.61 13.96 6.28
CA THR A 509 -21.48 13.59 5.14
C THR A 509 -21.79 12.09 5.16
N ALA A 510 -20.88 11.25 4.68
CA ALA A 510 -21.08 9.80 4.59
C ALA A 510 -21.24 9.15 5.98
N GLY A 511 -20.44 9.55 6.97
CA GLY A 511 -20.53 9.01 8.33
C GLY A 511 -21.87 9.37 9.01
N ALA A 512 -22.29 10.63 8.92
CA ALA A 512 -23.58 11.10 9.45
C ALA A 512 -24.77 10.45 8.73
N ALA A 513 -24.67 10.24 7.42
CA ALA A 513 -25.67 9.50 6.65
C ALA A 513 -25.83 8.08 7.18
N ILE A 514 -24.73 7.34 7.40
CA ILE A 514 -24.75 6.00 8.00
C ILE A 514 -25.42 6.02 9.38
N ALA A 515 -25.03 6.95 10.26
CA ALA A 515 -25.55 7.01 11.62
C ALA A 515 -27.06 7.30 11.69
N SER A 516 -27.56 8.10 10.74
CA SER A 516 -28.95 8.55 10.68
C SER A 516 -29.86 7.74 9.75
N HIS A 517 -29.30 6.82 8.95
CA HIS A 517 -30.08 6.07 7.94
C HIS A 517 -31.16 5.18 8.59
N MET A 518 -32.38 5.19 8.03
CA MET A 518 -33.54 4.48 8.60
C MET A 518 -33.49 2.96 8.42
N ASP A 519 -32.79 2.47 7.38
CA ASP A 519 -32.69 1.04 7.08
C ASP A 519 -31.38 0.38 7.54
N ILE A 520 -30.59 1.05 8.38
CA ILE A 520 -29.43 0.46 9.07
C ILE A 520 -29.87 -0.01 10.45
N ASP A 521 -29.63 -1.29 10.80
CA ASP A 521 -30.08 -1.89 12.07
C ASP A 521 -29.11 -1.65 13.22
N LYS A 522 -27.82 -1.48 12.88
CA LYS A 522 -26.74 -1.30 13.83
C LYS A 522 -25.68 -0.36 13.26
N VAL A 523 -25.12 0.51 14.11
CA VAL A 523 -23.91 1.26 13.82
C VAL A 523 -22.78 0.87 14.78
N ALA A 524 -21.61 0.59 14.25
CA ALA A 524 -20.37 0.38 15.00
C ALA A 524 -19.38 1.48 14.63
N PHE A 525 -18.93 2.26 15.62
CA PHE A 525 -18.03 3.39 15.42
C PHE A 525 -16.78 3.26 16.27
N THR A 526 -15.63 3.54 15.66
CA THR A 526 -14.38 3.76 16.38
C THR A 526 -13.83 5.14 16.05
N GLY A 527 -13.48 5.93 17.07
CA GLY A 527 -12.95 7.29 16.88
C GLY A 527 -13.05 8.15 18.13
N SER A 528 -13.17 9.47 17.98
CA SER A 528 -13.18 10.39 19.13
C SER A 528 -14.47 10.28 19.96
N THR A 529 -14.35 10.53 21.26
CA THR A 529 -15.52 10.50 22.17
C THR A 529 -16.60 11.50 21.76
N GLN A 530 -16.21 12.68 21.30
CA GLN A 530 -17.15 13.71 20.84
C GLN A 530 -17.99 13.21 19.66
N VAL A 531 -17.36 12.60 18.66
CA VAL A 531 -18.08 12.04 17.50
C VAL A 531 -18.91 10.83 17.92
N GLY A 532 -18.42 9.99 18.84
CA GLY A 532 -19.19 8.87 19.39
C GLY A 532 -20.52 9.30 20.02
N GLN A 533 -20.55 10.44 20.71
CA GLN A 533 -21.80 11.02 21.24
C GLN A 533 -22.76 11.42 20.11
N LEU A 534 -22.26 12.06 19.05
CA LEU A 534 -23.07 12.43 17.87
C LEU A 534 -23.65 11.21 17.16
N ILE A 535 -22.86 10.13 17.03
CA ILE A 535 -23.33 8.86 16.45
C ILE A 535 -24.48 8.29 17.28
N LYS A 536 -24.32 8.25 18.61
CA LYS A 536 -25.35 7.71 19.52
C LYS A 536 -26.63 8.57 19.50
N GLU A 537 -26.49 9.88 19.43
CA GLU A 537 -27.60 10.82 19.28
C GLU A 537 -28.32 10.63 17.93
N ALA A 538 -27.58 10.51 16.82
CA ALA A 538 -28.16 10.27 15.49
C ALA A 538 -28.89 8.93 15.40
N ALA A 539 -28.35 7.88 16.02
CA ALA A 539 -29.01 6.59 16.14
C ALA A 539 -30.33 6.69 16.93
N ALA A 540 -30.32 7.42 18.04
CA ALA A 540 -31.51 7.64 18.87
C ALA A 540 -32.60 8.44 18.14
N LYS A 541 -32.21 9.51 17.41
CA LYS A 541 -33.13 10.38 16.67
C LYS A 541 -33.72 9.74 15.40
N SER A 542 -33.07 8.73 14.84
CA SER A 542 -33.51 8.09 13.60
C SER A 542 -34.43 6.91 13.87
N ASN A 543 -33.88 5.71 14.00
CA ASN A 543 -34.63 4.46 14.06
C ASN A 543 -34.29 3.59 15.29
N LEU A 544 -33.62 4.16 16.30
CA LEU A 544 -33.15 3.44 17.49
C LEU A 544 -32.22 2.25 17.15
N LYS A 545 -31.48 2.33 16.03
CA LYS A 545 -30.46 1.33 15.67
C LYS A 545 -29.50 1.07 16.83
N ARG A 546 -29.04 -0.18 16.94
CA ARG A 546 -28.06 -0.57 17.96
C ARG A 546 -26.75 0.19 17.74
N VAL A 547 -26.05 0.51 18.83
CA VAL A 547 -24.81 1.29 18.78
C VAL A 547 -23.73 0.59 19.58
N THR A 548 -22.58 0.35 18.96
CA THR A 548 -21.33 0.03 19.66
C THR A 548 -20.28 1.09 19.37
N LEU A 549 -19.58 1.52 20.42
CA LEU A 549 -18.62 2.61 20.37
C LEU A 549 -17.30 2.16 20.98
N GLU A 550 -16.21 2.35 20.25
CA GLU A 550 -14.83 2.26 20.74
C GLU A 550 -14.19 3.64 20.64
N LEU A 551 -13.96 4.29 21.78
CA LEU A 551 -13.61 5.70 21.84
C LEU A 551 -12.20 5.89 22.44
N GLY A 552 -11.79 7.14 22.53
CA GLY A 552 -10.49 7.53 23.08
C GLY A 552 -10.27 7.14 24.55
N GLY A 553 -9.05 7.36 25.02
CA GLY A 553 -8.64 7.02 26.37
C GLY A 553 -7.65 8.00 26.99
N LYS A 554 -7.54 7.95 28.32
CA LYS A 554 -6.47 8.56 29.09
C LYS A 554 -5.85 7.53 30.01
N ASN A 555 -5.20 6.55 29.39
CA ASN A 555 -4.89 5.26 29.99
C ASN A 555 -3.78 5.38 31.06
N PRO A 556 -4.03 4.94 32.32
CA PRO A 556 -3.02 4.96 33.36
C PRO A 556 -2.06 3.76 33.22
N CYS A 557 -0.78 4.01 33.41
CA CYS A 557 0.28 3.01 33.52
C CYS A 557 0.93 3.19 34.90
N ILE A 558 0.72 2.24 35.82
CA ILE A 558 1.15 2.34 37.21
C ILE A 558 2.43 1.53 37.40
N VAL A 559 3.48 2.16 37.90
CA VAL A 559 4.81 1.57 38.12
C VAL A 559 5.14 1.62 39.60
N PHE A 560 5.08 0.46 40.26
CA PHE A 560 5.48 0.30 41.65
C PHE A 560 7.00 0.13 41.79
N ALA A 561 7.53 0.46 42.95
CA ALA A 561 8.95 0.44 43.26
C ALA A 561 9.59 -0.96 43.20
N ASP A 562 8.79 -2.01 43.43
CA ASP A 562 9.24 -3.40 43.38
C ASP A 562 9.28 -3.97 41.95
N SER A 563 8.85 -3.20 40.95
CA SER A 563 8.83 -3.63 39.55
C SER A 563 10.24 -3.83 38.96
N ASP A 564 10.30 -4.51 37.82
CA ASP A 564 11.47 -4.41 36.95
C ASP A 564 11.43 -3.04 36.27
N LEU A 565 12.24 -2.10 36.77
CA LEU A 565 12.20 -0.71 36.32
C LEU A 565 12.58 -0.55 34.85
N GLN A 566 13.52 -1.35 34.35
CA GLN A 566 13.96 -1.30 32.96
C GLN A 566 12.83 -1.77 32.03
N LEU A 567 12.19 -2.90 32.37
CA LEU A 567 11.02 -3.39 31.65
C LEU A 567 9.87 -2.37 31.69
N ALA A 568 9.59 -1.79 32.86
CA ALA A 568 8.52 -0.81 33.02
C ALA A 568 8.75 0.44 32.14
N VAL A 569 9.99 0.93 32.06
CA VAL A 569 10.36 2.03 31.15
C VAL A 569 10.14 1.62 29.71
N GLU A 570 10.65 0.45 29.29
CA GLU A 570 10.52 -0.02 27.90
C GLU A 570 9.06 -0.18 27.48
N GLU A 571 8.22 -0.80 28.31
CA GLU A 571 6.81 -1.02 28.02
C GLU A 571 5.98 0.28 28.08
N ALA A 572 6.24 1.16 29.04
CA ALA A 572 5.58 2.47 29.09
C ALA A 572 5.95 3.34 27.87
N GLN A 573 7.20 3.27 27.41
CA GLN A 573 7.67 3.95 26.20
C GLN A 573 7.03 3.38 24.94
N LYS A 574 6.96 2.04 24.81
CA LYS A 574 6.19 1.39 23.74
C LYS A 574 4.74 1.86 23.77
N GLY A 575 4.10 1.85 24.94
CA GLY A 575 2.72 2.30 25.11
C GLY A 575 2.49 3.77 24.73
N ALA A 576 3.45 4.67 25.01
CA ALA A 576 3.30 6.10 24.74
C ALA A 576 3.63 6.50 23.29
N PHE A 577 4.61 5.85 22.66
CA PHE A 577 5.17 6.29 21.37
C PHE A 577 4.88 5.37 20.18
N TYR A 578 4.29 4.18 20.40
CA TYR A 578 3.86 3.30 19.30
C TYR A 578 2.87 4.02 18.38
N ASN A 579 2.99 3.80 17.06
CA ASN A 579 2.19 4.50 16.04
C ASN A 579 2.17 6.04 16.21
N GLN A 580 3.32 6.62 16.57
CA GLN A 580 3.47 8.04 16.91
C GLN A 580 2.61 8.53 18.09
N GLY A 581 2.19 7.64 18.99
CA GLY A 581 1.25 7.95 20.07
C GLY A 581 -0.19 8.10 19.62
N GLN A 582 -0.49 7.81 18.34
CA GLN A 582 -1.83 7.83 17.75
C GLN A 582 -2.57 6.51 18.05
N CYS A 583 -2.67 6.18 19.34
CA CYS A 583 -3.31 4.97 19.85
C CYS A 583 -4.35 5.36 20.89
N CYS A 584 -5.57 4.82 20.78
CA CYS A 584 -6.60 4.99 21.81
C CYS A 584 -6.15 4.41 23.16
N THR A 585 -5.27 3.39 23.13
CA THR A 585 -4.65 2.76 24.30
C THR A 585 -3.38 3.45 24.79
N ALA A 586 -2.96 4.58 24.22
CA ALA A 586 -1.67 5.19 24.54
C ALA A 586 -1.45 5.39 26.06
N ALA A 587 -0.26 5.01 26.53
CA ALA A 587 0.20 5.12 27.93
C ALA A 587 0.49 6.59 28.29
N SER A 588 -0.56 7.40 28.28
CA SER A 588 -0.48 8.86 28.36
C SER A 588 -0.51 9.41 29.79
N ARG A 589 -0.71 8.56 30.81
CA ARG A 589 -0.50 8.89 32.23
C ARG A 589 0.33 7.80 32.88
N VAL A 590 1.62 8.03 33.06
CA VAL A 590 2.51 7.08 33.74
C VAL A 590 2.66 7.50 35.20
N TYR A 591 2.02 6.77 36.10
CA TYR A 591 2.14 6.97 37.55
C TYR A 591 3.30 6.14 38.08
N VAL A 592 4.28 6.78 38.71
CA VAL A 592 5.48 6.12 39.23
C VAL A 592 5.63 6.40 40.72
N GLU A 593 5.93 5.36 41.48
CA GLU A 593 6.08 5.45 42.93
C GLU A 593 7.28 6.33 43.31
N GLU A 594 7.10 7.20 44.30
CA GLU A 594 8.02 8.30 44.66
C GLU A 594 9.49 7.86 44.79
N CYS A 595 9.76 6.67 45.35
CA CYS A 595 11.13 6.22 45.59
C CYS A 595 11.91 5.79 44.35
N VAL A 596 11.25 5.48 43.22
CA VAL A 596 11.90 5.12 41.94
C VAL A 596 11.64 6.16 40.83
N TYR A 597 10.91 7.23 41.14
CA TYR A 597 10.44 8.22 40.18
C TYR A 597 11.59 8.90 39.41
N ASP A 598 12.59 9.44 40.10
CA ASP A 598 13.65 10.22 39.45
C ASP A 598 14.47 9.35 38.48
N GLU A 599 14.72 8.09 38.87
CA GLU A 599 15.42 7.12 38.02
C GLU A 599 14.56 6.68 36.83
N PHE A 600 13.25 6.48 37.03
CA PHE A 600 12.32 6.19 35.93
C PHE A 600 12.29 7.34 34.91
N VAL A 601 12.24 8.59 35.36
CA VAL A 601 12.26 9.77 34.48
C VAL A 601 13.58 9.82 33.69
N ARG A 602 14.73 9.64 34.37
CA ARG A 602 16.05 9.62 33.73
C ARG A 602 16.14 8.56 32.63
N LEU A 603 15.78 7.31 32.94
CA LEU A 603 15.76 6.19 31.99
C LEU A 603 14.78 6.41 30.84
N SER A 604 13.60 6.99 31.11
CA SER A 604 12.61 7.32 30.08
C SER A 604 13.16 8.32 29.08
N VAL A 605 13.83 9.38 29.54
CA VAL A 605 14.46 10.40 28.68
C VAL A 605 15.57 9.80 27.83
N GLU A 606 16.40 8.93 28.41
CA GLU A 606 17.44 8.23 27.65
C GLU A 606 16.86 7.30 26.59
N SER A 607 15.73 6.65 26.89
CA SER A 607 15.02 5.81 25.93
C SER A 607 14.41 6.62 24.78
N ALA A 608 13.72 7.72 25.08
CA ALA A 608 13.11 8.58 24.06
C ALA A 608 14.15 9.16 23.09
N LYS A 609 15.36 9.50 23.57
CA LYS A 609 16.47 9.98 22.72
C LYS A 609 16.99 8.93 21.72
N ARG A 610 16.69 7.64 21.92
CA ARG A 610 17.06 6.56 20.99
C ARG A 610 16.02 6.30 19.90
N ILE A 611 14.85 6.96 19.96
CA ILE A 611 13.80 6.80 18.96
C ILE A 611 14.29 7.40 17.63
N VAL A 612 14.19 6.61 16.55
CA VAL A 612 14.63 7.01 15.22
C VAL A 612 13.43 7.52 14.45
N THR A 613 13.31 8.84 14.37
CA THR A 613 12.26 9.52 13.62
C THR A 613 12.69 9.78 12.18
N GLY A 614 11.92 9.31 11.19
CA GLY A 614 12.40 9.28 9.82
C GLY A 614 11.37 8.91 8.76
N ASP A 615 11.87 8.60 7.56
CA ASP A 615 11.05 8.02 6.50
C ASP A 615 10.46 6.68 7.00
N PRO A 616 9.13 6.52 7.04
CA PRO A 616 8.48 5.28 7.48
C PRO A 616 8.88 4.03 6.70
N MET A 617 9.42 4.19 5.48
CA MET A 617 9.92 3.09 4.65
C MET A 617 11.37 2.69 4.97
N ASP A 618 12.13 3.52 5.70
CA ASP A 618 13.46 3.13 6.18
C ASP A 618 13.32 2.11 7.31
N PRO A 619 13.91 0.90 7.21
CA PRO A 619 13.78 -0.13 8.23
C PRO A 619 14.41 0.23 9.58
N ARG A 620 15.18 1.32 9.66
CA ARG A 620 15.72 1.87 10.92
C ARG A 620 14.73 2.80 11.63
N THR A 621 13.76 3.35 10.89
CA THR A 621 12.75 4.25 11.44
C THR A 621 11.83 3.50 12.38
N THR A 622 11.71 3.99 13.61
CA THR A 622 10.77 3.49 14.62
C THR A 622 9.63 4.47 14.88
N HIS A 623 9.69 5.67 14.29
CA HIS A 623 8.70 6.74 14.47
C HIS A 623 8.50 7.55 13.18
N GLY A 624 7.28 7.57 12.67
CA GLY A 624 6.88 8.30 11.46
C GLY A 624 6.34 9.72 11.75
N PRO A 625 5.63 10.34 10.79
CA PRO A 625 4.87 11.57 10.98
C PRO A 625 3.52 11.32 11.71
N GLN A 626 2.89 12.40 12.13
CA GLN A 626 1.46 12.44 12.46
C GLN A 626 0.62 12.39 11.17
N ILE A 627 -0.65 12.02 11.29
CA ILE A 627 -1.51 11.81 10.12
C ILE A 627 -1.85 13.09 9.35
N SER A 628 -2.00 14.23 10.05
CA SER A 628 -2.52 15.47 9.45
C SER A 628 -2.06 16.71 10.21
N GLN A 629 -2.14 17.86 9.55
CA GLN A 629 -1.79 19.15 10.17
C GLN A 629 -2.72 19.46 11.36
N GLN A 630 -4.00 19.13 11.26
CA GLN A 630 -4.95 19.32 12.36
C GLN A 630 -4.53 18.55 13.62
N GLN A 631 -4.02 17.31 13.46
CA GLN A 631 -3.50 16.56 14.60
C GLN A 631 -2.21 17.17 15.14
N VAL A 632 -1.32 17.66 14.27
CA VAL A 632 -0.10 18.37 14.70
C VAL A 632 -0.45 19.58 15.54
N ASP A 633 -1.38 20.41 15.07
CA ASP A 633 -1.77 21.65 15.76
C ASP A 633 -2.38 21.33 17.14
N HIS A 634 -3.26 20.33 17.24
CA HIS A 634 -3.85 19.87 18.50
C HIS A 634 -2.79 19.35 19.49
N ILE A 635 -1.85 18.54 19.00
CA ILE A 635 -0.76 18.00 19.84
C ILE A 635 0.11 19.14 20.35
N MET A 636 0.48 20.09 19.49
CA MET A 636 1.32 21.22 19.86
C MET A 636 0.62 22.16 20.84
N GLU A 637 -0.69 22.40 20.68
CA GLU A 637 -1.49 23.15 21.66
C GLU A 637 -1.42 22.53 23.07
N LEU A 638 -1.53 21.19 23.15
CA LEU A 638 -1.44 20.49 24.42
C LEU A 638 -0.03 20.50 25.00
N VAL A 639 1.01 20.40 24.17
CA VAL A 639 2.41 20.58 24.59
C VAL A 639 2.63 21.98 25.17
N GLU A 640 2.13 23.03 24.51
CA GLU A 640 2.18 24.41 25.01
C GLU A 640 1.44 24.57 26.35
N SER A 641 0.26 23.95 26.48
CA SER A 641 -0.49 23.96 27.75
C SER A 641 0.31 23.35 28.90
N GLY A 642 1.05 22.27 28.65
CA GLY A 642 1.93 21.66 29.65
C GLY A 642 3.00 22.61 30.17
N ASN A 643 3.64 23.35 29.26
CA ASN A 643 4.64 24.35 29.62
C ASN A 643 4.02 25.49 30.45
N HIS A 644 2.83 25.97 30.07
CA HIS A 644 2.14 27.04 30.78
C HIS A 644 1.60 26.64 32.16
N GLU A 645 1.15 25.39 32.32
CA GLU A 645 0.58 24.88 33.57
C GLU A 645 1.65 24.41 34.58
N GLY A 646 2.93 24.46 34.20
CA GLY A 646 4.06 24.19 35.09
C GLY A 646 4.53 22.73 35.12
N ALA A 647 4.19 21.93 34.11
CA ALA A 647 4.83 20.63 33.90
C ALA A 647 6.28 20.84 33.44
N LYS A 648 7.18 19.92 33.79
CA LYS A 648 8.59 20.01 33.40
C LYS A 648 8.83 19.27 32.09
N LEU A 649 9.18 20.00 31.04
CA LEU A 649 9.58 19.42 29.76
C LEU A 649 11.00 18.83 29.87
N GLU A 650 11.13 17.51 29.77
CA GLU A 650 12.41 16.82 29.90
C GLU A 650 13.12 16.63 28.56
N CYS A 651 12.36 16.35 27.49
CA CYS A 651 12.86 16.28 26.11
C CYS A 651 11.73 16.46 25.10
N GLY A 652 12.09 16.80 23.86
CA GLY A 652 11.14 16.96 22.74
C GLY A 652 10.40 18.30 22.81
N GLY A 653 9.09 18.28 22.57
CA GLY A 653 8.20 19.43 22.69
C GLY A 653 8.17 20.33 21.46
N SER A 654 8.68 19.87 20.31
CA SER A 654 8.69 20.65 19.07
C SER A 654 8.52 19.79 17.81
N GLY A 655 8.09 20.44 16.73
CA GLY A 655 8.12 19.86 15.39
C GLY A 655 9.56 19.67 14.86
N MET A 656 9.75 18.75 13.91
CA MET A 656 11.05 18.59 13.26
C MET A 656 11.29 19.67 12.18
N LYS A 657 12.52 20.20 12.13
CA LYS A 657 12.94 21.11 11.05
C LYS A 657 12.77 20.44 9.68
N ASP A 658 12.27 21.21 8.71
CA ASP A 658 12.10 20.82 7.30
C ASP A 658 11.14 19.63 7.04
N LYS A 659 10.33 19.21 8.04
CA LYS A 659 9.34 18.15 7.90
C LYS A 659 8.00 18.52 8.54
N THR A 660 6.98 18.76 7.73
CA THR A 660 5.74 19.46 8.12
C THR A 660 4.83 18.70 9.09
N LEU A 661 4.91 17.37 9.18
CA LEU A 661 4.03 16.55 10.03
C LEU A 661 4.77 15.73 11.11
N PHE A 662 6.03 16.02 11.37
CA PHE A 662 6.82 15.26 12.34
C PHE A 662 6.94 15.99 13.67
N ILE A 663 6.66 15.28 14.77
CA ILE A 663 6.78 15.77 16.14
C ILE A 663 7.83 14.94 16.86
N GLN A 664 8.67 15.59 17.66
CA GLN A 664 9.66 14.89 18.50
C GLN A 664 8.96 14.09 19.60
N PRO A 665 9.43 12.86 19.92
CA PRO A 665 9.02 12.16 21.13
C PRO A 665 9.25 13.04 22.36
N THR A 666 8.16 13.33 23.07
CA THR A 666 8.11 14.35 24.11
C THR A 666 7.82 13.70 25.46
N ILE A 667 8.56 14.10 26.49
CA ILE A 667 8.33 13.65 27.88
C ILE A 667 8.14 14.88 28.77
N PHE A 668 7.03 14.89 29.49
CA PHE A 668 6.78 15.79 30.60
C PHE A 668 6.84 15.03 31.92
N SER A 669 7.65 15.51 32.85
CA SER A 669 7.64 15.08 34.25
C SER A 669 6.92 16.11 35.13
N ASP A 670 6.69 15.75 36.38
CA ASP A 670 6.03 16.53 37.42
C ASP A 670 4.61 16.97 37.06
N VAL A 671 3.97 16.22 36.15
CA VAL A 671 2.60 16.45 35.72
C VAL A 671 1.65 16.22 36.90
N LYS A 672 0.65 17.10 37.04
CA LYS A 672 -0.38 17.06 38.09
C LYS A 672 -1.74 16.76 37.48
N ASP A 673 -2.61 16.10 38.23
CA ASP A 673 -3.90 15.61 37.70
C ASP A 673 -4.84 16.74 37.25
N HIS A 674 -4.65 17.98 37.71
CA HIS A 674 -5.47 19.11 37.28
C HIS A 674 -5.10 19.65 35.88
N MET A 675 -3.89 19.35 35.39
CA MET A 675 -3.37 19.84 34.11
C MET A 675 -4.11 19.25 32.91
N ARG A 676 -4.20 20.00 31.81
CA ARG A 676 -4.79 19.54 30.55
C ARG A 676 -4.08 18.29 30.02
N LEU A 677 -2.74 18.27 30.08
CA LEU A 677 -1.91 17.11 29.73
C LEU A 677 -2.30 15.83 30.49
N ALA A 678 -2.86 15.92 31.69
CA ALA A 678 -3.31 14.77 32.48
C ALA A 678 -4.77 14.38 32.21
N LYS A 679 -5.60 15.28 31.67
CA LYS A 679 -7.05 15.06 31.49
C LYS A 679 -7.46 14.77 30.05
N GLU A 680 -6.83 15.45 29.10
CA GLU A 680 -7.21 15.43 27.69
C GLU A 680 -6.40 14.38 26.92
N GLU A 681 -7.05 13.72 25.96
CA GLU A 681 -6.39 12.81 25.04
C GLU A 681 -5.55 13.61 24.05
N ILE A 682 -4.23 13.36 24.05
CA ILE A 682 -3.27 14.08 23.21
C ILE A 682 -3.20 13.45 21.81
N PHE A 683 -3.23 12.12 21.75
CA PHE A 683 -3.17 11.34 20.51
C PHE A 683 -1.95 11.65 19.63
N GLY A 684 -0.80 11.84 20.29
CA GLY A 684 0.48 12.17 19.70
C GLY A 684 1.63 11.70 20.61
N PRO A 685 2.89 11.94 20.21
CA PRO A 685 4.05 11.33 20.85
C PRO A 685 4.45 12.11 22.11
N VAL A 686 3.58 12.13 23.12
CA VAL A 686 3.75 12.87 24.37
C VAL A 686 3.45 11.95 25.56
N GLN A 687 4.46 11.69 26.40
CA GLN A 687 4.33 10.92 27.63
C GLN A 687 4.31 11.86 28.85
N CYS A 688 3.31 11.68 29.71
CA CYS A 688 3.17 12.42 30.97
C CYS A 688 3.52 11.50 32.15
N ILE A 689 4.49 11.89 32.98
CA ILE A 689 4.94 11.12 34.14
C ILE A 689 4.49 11.85 35.42
N LEU A 690 3.78 11.12 36.27
CA LEU A 690 3.19 11.58 37.52
C LEU A 690 3.76 10.76 38.68
N LYS A 691 3.93 11.41 39.84
CA LYS A 691 4.43 10.78 41.07
C LYS A 691 3.26 10.36 41.96
N PHE A 692 3.35 9.22 42.65
CA PHE A 692 2.40 8.79 43.70
C PHE A 692 3.11 8.19 44.92
N LYS A 693 2.42 8.07 46.06
CA LYS A 693 3.00 7.59 47.33
C LYS A 693 2.39 6.30 47.86
N SER A 694 1.09 6.06 47.62
CA SER A 694 0.43 4.83 48.07
C SER A 694 -0.41 4.17 46.98
N GLN A 695 -0.70 2.89 47.16
CA GLN A 695 -1.52 2.10 46.24
C GLN A 695 -2.96 2.64 46.17
N GLU A 696 -3.54 3.03 47.29
CA GLU A 696 -4.89 3.58 47.38
C GLU A 696 -4.97 4.91 46.62
N GLU A 697 -3.99 5.80 46.87
CA GLU A 697 -3.89 7.09 46.21
C GLU A 697 -3.82 6.96 44.68
N VAL A 698 -2.98 6.04 44.18
CA VAL A 698 -2.81 5.89 42.73
C VAL A 698 -4.02 5.24 42.06
N ILE A 699 -4.74 4.34 42.74
CA ILE A 699 -6.00 3.77 42.23
C ILE A 699 -7.05 4.88 42.06
N ASP A 700 -7.24 5.70 43.09
CA ASP A 700 -8.21 6.81 43.05
C ASP A 700 -7.90 7.78 41.92
N ARG A 701 -6.63 8.16 41.76
CA ARG A 701 -6.16 9.08 40.71
C ARG A 701 -6.22 8.44 39.32
N ALA A 702 -5.89 7.16 39.18
CA ALA A 702 -5.99 6.43 37.93
C ALA A 702 -7.44 6.37 37.44
N ASN A 703 -8.40 6.15 38.35
CA ASN A 703 -9.83 6.08 38.06
C ASN A 703 -10.51 7.46 37.94
N SER A 704 -9.90 8.53 38.47
CA SER A 704 -10.41 9.91 38.40
C SER A 704 -10.29 10.52 36.99
N THR A 705 -11.02 9.93 36.06
CA THR A 705 -11.15 10.35 34.67
C THR A 705 -12.49 9.89 34.11
N ARG A 706 -12.97 10.58 33.07
CA ARG A 706 -14.17 10.17 32.32
C ARG A 706 -13.94 8.96 31.41
N TYR A 707 -12.67 8.63 31.14
CA TYR A 707 -12.24 7.55 30.27
C TYR A 707 -12.05 6.24 31.06
N GLY A 708 -11.94 5.12 30.34
CA GLY A 708 -11.72 3.80 30.94
C GLY A 708 -11.40 2.74 29.90
N LEU A 709 -10.55 3.03 28.90
CA LEU A 709 -10.26 2.09 27.83
C LEU A 709 -9.29 0.99 28.29
N ALA A 710 -8.05 1.36 28.62
CA ALA A 710 -7.02 0.45 29.04
C ALA A 710 -6.24 0.99 30.26
N ALA A 711 -5.52 0.10 30.94
CA ALA A 711 -4.58 0.42 31.99
C ALA A 711 -3.43 -0.60 32.02
N ALA A 712 -2.35 -0.29 32.72
CA ALA A 712 -1.29 -1.26 33.03
C ALA A 712 -0.74 -1.11 34.44
N VAL A 713 -0.24 -2.21 35.00
CA VAL A 713 0.40 -2.27 36.33
C VAL A 713 1.73 -3.02 36.24
N PHE A 714 2.80 -2.40 36.73
CA PHE A 714 4.13 -3.00 36.83
C PHE A 714 4.49 -3.21 38.29
N THR A 715 4.70 -4.48 38.67
CA THR A 715 4.95 -4.91 40.06
C THR A 715 5.46 -6.35 40.05
N ARG A 716 6.28 -6.73 41.03
CA ARG A 716 6.67 -8.14 41.25
C ARG A 716 5.71 -8.85 42.19
N SER A 717 4.98 -8.12 43.03
CA SER A 717 3.93 -8.69 43.88
C SER A 717 2.70 -9.12 43.07
N VAL A 718 2.35 -10.40 43.18
CA VAL A 718 1.12 -10.97 42.60
C VAL A 718 -0.13 -10.42 43.29
N ASP A 719 -0.11 -10.31 44.62
CA ASP A 719 -1.24 -9.75 45.39
C ASP A 719 -1.55 -8.32 44.97
N ARG A 720 -0.51 -7.52 44.72
CA ARG A 720 -0.66 -6.17 44.19
C ARG A 720 -1.21 -6.18 42.77
N ALA A 721 -0.67 -7.02 41.90
CA ALA A 721 -1.17 -7.12 40.53
C ALA A 721 -2.67 -7.46 40.51
N LEU A 722 -3.12 -8.43 41.31
CA LEU A 722 -4.53 -8.84 41.40
C LEU A 722 -5.43 -7.76 42.02
N SER A 723 -5.01 -7.16 43.14
CA SER A 723 -5.79 -6.13 43.83
C SER A 723 -5.93 -4.85 42.99
N VAL A 724 -4.83 -4.35 42.42
CA VAL A 724 -4.85 -3.14 41.59
C VAL A 724 -5.61 -3.38 40.30
N SER A 725 -5.38 -4.51 39.60
CA SER A 725 -6.10 -4.79 38.35
C SER A 725 -7.60 -4.94 38.54
N SER A 726 -8.04 -5.44 39.69
CA SER A 726 -9.45 -5.56 40.04
C SER A 726 -10.09 -4.22 40.42
N ALA A 727 -9.31 -3.27 40.94
CA ALA A 727 -9.78 -1.95 41.35
C ALA A 727 -9.81 -0.92 40.22
N LEU A 728 -9.07 -1.14 39.13
CA LEU A 728 -9.01 -0.23 37.99
C LEU A 728 -10.28 -0.31 37.14
N GLU A 729 -10.88 0.84 36.88
CA GLU A 729 -12.09 0.98 36.05
C GLU A 729 -11.72 1.12 34.56
N ALA A 730 -11.07 0.09 34.02
CA ALA A 730 -10.63 0.02 32.63
C ALA A 730 -11.12 -1.26 31.94
N GLY A 731 -11.35 -1.17 30.63
CA GLY A 731 -11.77 -2.30 29.80
C GLY A 731 -10.74 -3.42 29.69
N THR A 732 -9.46 -3.07 29.70
CA THR A 732 -8.34 -4.00 29.67
C THR A 732 -7.28 -3.53 30.65
N VAL A 733 -6.79 -4.44 31.51
CA VAL A 733 -5.66 -4.16 32.41
C VAL A 733 -4.52 -5.12 32.09
N TRP A 734 -3.38 -4.59 31.68
CA TRP A 734 -2.17 -5.37 31.48
C TRP A 734 -1.33 -5.40 32.76
N VAL A 735 -0.69 -6.54 33.03
CA VAL A 735 0.25 -6.69 34.15
C VAL A 735 1.63 -7.01 33.58
N ASN A 736 2.63 -6.18 33.91
CA ASN A 736 4.02 -6.32 33.46
C ASN A 736 4.20 -6.37 31.93
N CYS A 737 3.30 -5.75 31.17
CA CYS A 737 3.36 -5.59 29.72
C CYS A 737 2.45 -4.43 29.28
N TYR A 738 2.51 -4.04 28.00
CA TYR A 738 1.60 -3.05 27.42
C TYR A 738 1.21 -3.40 25.98
N ASN A 739 0.00 -3.03 25.55
CA ASN A 739 -0.52 -3.26 24.19
C ASN A 739 -0.51 -4.74 23.72
N ALA A 740 -0.60 -5.70 24.64
CA ALA A 740 -0.79 -7.11 24.32
C ALA A 740 -2.25 -7.37 23.89
N LEU A 741 -2.55 -7.10 22.62
CA LEU A 741 -3.89 -7.25 22.02
C LEU A 741 -4.00 -8.57 21.24
N HIS A 742 -5.11 -9.26 21.44
CA HIS A 742 -5.36 -10.60 20.91
C HIS A 742 -6.80 -10.73 20.45
N ALA A 743 -7.04 -11.33 19.27
CA ALA A 743 -8.39 -11.52 18.73
C ALA A 743 -9.31 -12.37 19.64
N GLN A 744 -8.70 -13.18 20.50
CA GLN A 744 -9.37 -14.05 21.46
C GLN A 744 -9.96 -13.30 22.66
N SER A 745 -9.39 -12.14 23.00
CA SER A 745 -9.77 -11.37 24.18
C SER A 745 -10.70 -10.23 23.78
N PRO A 746 -11.79 -9.99 24.52
CA PRO A 746 -12.64 -8.83 24.26
C PRO A 746 -11.87 -7.55 24.54
N PHE A 747 -12.10 -6.54 23.71
CA PHE A 747 -11.54 -5.21 23.85
C PHE A 747 -12.67 -4.19 23.87
N GLY A 748 -12.60 -3.22 24.77
CA GLY A 748 -13.49 -2.07 24.74
C GLY A 748 -13.66 -1.35 26.06
N GLY A 749 -14.12 -0.11 26.00
CA GLY A 749 -14.04 0.83 27.14
C GLY A 749 -15.08 0.66 28.24
N TYR A 750 -14.69 1.07 29.45
CA TYR A 750 -15.58 1.53 30.52
C TYR A 750 -15.94 3.01 30.29
N LYS A 751 -16.94 3.51 31.02
CA LYS A 751 -17.32 4.94 31.07
C LYS A 751 -17.53 5.55 29.67
N MET A 752 -16.87 6.67 29.37
CA MET A 752 -16.96 7.35 28.07
C MET A 752 -15.95 6.85 27.04
N SER A 753 -15.18 5.81 27.34
CA SER A 753 -14.27 5.18 26.37
C SER A 753 -14.97 4.17 25.46
N GLY A 754 -16.22 3.81 25.72
CA GLY A 754 -16.96 2.95 24.79
C GLY A 754 -18.23 2.34 25.33
N ASN A 755 -19.00 1.71 24.44
CA ASN A 755 -20.18 0.92 24.75
C ASN A 755 -20.15 -0.37 23.91
N GLY A 756 -20.29 -1.52 24.57
CA GLY A 756 -20.10 -2.84 23.96
C GLY A 756 -18.63 -3.27 23.99
N ARG A 757 -18.33 -4.37 23.30
CA ARG A 757 -16.97 -4.90 23.14
C ARG A 757 -16.75 -5.36 21.69
N GLU A 758 -15.52 -5.21 21.22
CA GLU A 758 -15.02 -5.83 20.01
C GLU A 758 -14.09 -6.99 20.36
N LEU A 759 -13.78 -7.82 19.36
CA LEU A 759 -12.98 -9.04 19.54
C LEU A 759 -13.61 -10.07 20.50
N GLY A 760 -12.98 -11.25 20.59
CA GLY A 760 -13.44 -12.36 21.41
C GLY A 760 -14.83 -12.88 21.04
N GLU A 761 -15.34 -13.76 21.88
CA GLU A 761 -16.72 -14.27 21.80
C GLU A 761 -17.75 -13.16 22.11
N TYR A 762 -17.43 -12.24 23.01
CA TYR A 762 -18.35 -11.20 23.48
C TYR A 762 -18.85 -10.28 22.35
N ALA A 763 -18.01 -9.99 21.35
CA ALA A 763 -18.43 -9.18 20.22
C ALA A 763 -19.50 -9.86 19.35
N LEU A 764 -19.65 -11.19 19.38
CA LEU A 764 -20.66 -11.89 18.60
C LEU A 764 -22.07 -11.45 19.02
N ALA A 765 -22.30 -11.22 20.31
CA ALA A 765 -23.57 -10.75 20.84
C ALA A 765 -23.98 -9.39 20.24
N GLU A 766 -23.01 -8.53 19.97
CA GLU A 766 -23.22 -7.21 19.37
C GLU A 766 -23.67 -7.27 17.91
N TYR A 767 -23.48 -8.41 17.24
CA TYR A 767 -23.81 -8.66 15.84
C TYR A 767 -24.92 -9.72 15.66
N THR A 768 -25.58 -10.13 16.74
CA THR A 768 -26.71 -11.06 16.72
C THR A 768 -27.99 -10.44 17.26
N GLU A 769 -29.11 -10.90 16.72
CA GLU A 769 -30.46 -10.65 17.20
C GLU A 769 -31.04 -11.94 17.78
N VAL A 770 -31.46 -11.90 19.05
CA VAL A 770 -31.96 -13.09 19.75
C VAL A 770 -33.47 -13.18 19.58
N LYS A 771 -33.95 -14.28 18.99
CA LYS A 771 -35.36 -14.60 18.84
C LYS A 771 -35.73 -15.83 19.66
N ALA A 772 -36.63 -15.67 20.63
CA ALA A 772 -37.23 -16.81 21.34
C ALA A 772 -38.36 -17.42 20.50
N VAL A 773 -38.38 -18.75 20.40
CA VAL A 773 -39.44 -19.53 19.75
C VAL A 773 -40.03 -20.48 20.78
N THR A 774 -41.31 -20.32 21.05
CA THR A 774 -42.06 -21.12 22.03
C THR A 774 -43.13 -21.92 21.30
N ILE A 775 -43.11 -23.25 21.47
CA ILE A 775 -44.04 -24.18 20.84
C ILE A 775 -44.82 -24.90 21.94
N LYS A 776 -46.16 -24.78 21.91
CA LYS A 776 -47.03 -25.54 22.81
C LYS A 776 -46.98 -27.03 22.45
N LEU A 777 -46.74 -27.89 23.44
CA LEU A 777 -46.74 -29.33 23.27
C LEU A 777 -48.10 -29.92 23.68
N SER A 778 -48.56 -30.95 22.97
CA SER A 778 -49.89 -31.56 23.15
C SER A 778 -49.96 -32.55 24.31
N GLU A 779 -48.84 -33.16 24.73
CA GLU A 779 -48.80 -34.17 25.79
C GLU A 779 -47.69 -33.88 26.81
N GLN A 780 -48.00 -34.05 28.10
CA GLN A 780 -46.98 -34.27 29.13
C GLN A 780 -46.65 -35.76 29.11
N LEU A 781 -45.43 -36.14 28.71
CA LEU A 781 -44.88 -37.43 29.14
C LEU A 781 -44.75 -37.35 30.66
N LYS A 782 -45.67 -37.98 31.39
CA LYS A 782 -45.50 -38.27 32.82
C LYS A 782 -44.37 -39.30 32.91
N ILE A 783 -43.13 -38.84 33.07
CA ILE A 783 -41.98 -39.68 33.42
C ILE A 783 -41.82 -39.67 34.93
#